data_AF-A0A975DB82-F1
#
_entry.id   AF-A0A975DB82-F1
#
_cell.length_a   1.000
_cell.length_b   1.000
_cell.length_c   1.000
_cell.angle_alpha   90.00
_cell.angle_beta   90.00
_cell.angle_gamma   90.00
#
_symmetry.space_group_name_H-M   'P 1'
#
loop_
_entity.id
_entity.type
_entity.pdbx_description
1 polymer ?
#
loop_
_entity_poly.entity_id
_entity_poly.type
_entity_poly.pdbx_seq_one_letter_code
_entity_poly.pdbx_strand_id
1 'polypeptide(L)'
;MNFKLKPLSLAAIATATVLSGCGTEEENIEKTVVFDEATKTGLWCKLPDIVQTVDADFHPLSETEIESLQAKALEMTYPDGATEDQETDFTASFNPYEFDFSEVDLYPVLGLTMEEKARQVIAKAEAREFKVSQKQDVIFGDGFDEWFDAWFATVPETDYLGKSQRLAKAKLGMELSLSAANNGEEACYTPPTECPNYKVLDESGTYDCIVPEENPLAAEQPAIPADALAASGEGKAVIFFRKNGPQTAANYENITIHTWNNANCTAYNEDTSVTNWGSGKAAAVDKPDANYGLYWILDLVDEPSACGNMIVYNKSTGDKFISQNDMMIPLGNSGDIVFQNPDKISFFQEGIAANLMDGAYLANQHPLLGASTGSKSCGWGTTLDEAGEACVGQEIPNCPEGTYAVGVGQVDVASKCVAEFDPETTTFLLRGGFNGWGNPTDGTEFEKVADGQYRKLFEYGAHPADVPLEFAPDASVEVETAAGATLTFVQPTDDEGNNVDFVLDLNNIPADTVFMMADGTEVTLAADGNVLTLPEGEEAPAVEELSITIPAGSMLTLAAGANHADFACTEDCLTSYNFKIADADWSEAATYGGIKGGDALVVGGDAKALTAGENVGQDIGIKMQDTSVYQFVFTAEQANNASIEVDQVPVMAFPNIVIDGTATAMSYKGDNQYVLVQQELAAGTYAISFADEANAFAYGAGTDSAADVNEVVTLAADGGAVTLTVTDAQKYDFVLDFSDLEAPTFKAQPSKPLGSNQTFIRGSINGWGTPETDEIMFDEATNTYSIIFGLEAAEQAHEFKFATADWSAVNMGYNEVTPSTDADALPLVDKGGNIGVVVDETMSYKFELIYNAAKPTLKVSKLPIYIRGGMNGWGEVDKLAFNAVDAGEAREAGHEYVSSIALGADNVFFKVATSDWSTVNLGSATDGPEAMSLNTPLVLGGANDNNLSFDPAAAATFKFIFNEKTKTLTITE
;
A
#
# COMPACT_ATOMS: atom_id res chain seq x y z
N MET A 1 -41.29 -6.32 15.72
CA MET A 1 -42.13 -5.15 16.06
C MET A 1 -43.56 -5.60 16.35
N ASN A 2 -44.39 -4.77 16.99
CA ASN A 2 -45.75 -5.14 17.43
C ASN A 2 -46.81 -4.21 16.82
N PHE A 3 -46.86 -4.13 15.49
CA PHE A 3 -47.81 -3.26 14.78
C PHE A 3 -49.15 -3.96 14.55
N LYS A 4 -50.23 -3.32 14.99
CA LYS A 4 -51.61 -3.74 14.69
C LYS A 4 -52.24 -2.75 13.72
N LEU A 5 -52.15 -3.06 12.42
CA LEU A 5 -53.02 -2.46 11.42
C LEU A 5 -54.49 -2.58 11.89
N LYS A 6 -55.11 -1.43 12.18
CA LYS A 6 -56.55 -1.30 12.32
C LYS A 6 -57.05 -0.48 11.15
N PRO A 7 -58.00 -0.98 10.34
CA PRO A 7 -58.53 -0.21 9.23
C PRO A 7 -59.23 1.05 9.76
N LEU A 8 -58.94 2.18 9.12
CA LEU A 8 -59.62 3.46 9.36
C LEU A 8 -61.14 3.27 9.28
N SER A 9 -61.85 3.78 10.28
CA SER A 9 -63.30 3.61 10.32
C SER A 9 -64.01 4.44 9.25
N LEU A 10 -65.13 3.93 8.74
CA LEU A 10 -65.93 4.50 7.64
C LEU A 10 -66.37 5.98 7.85
N ALA A 11 -66.25 6.51 9.08
CA ALA A 11 -66.55 7.89 9.41
C ALA A 11 -65.50 8.89 8.88
N ALA A 12 -64.21 8.51 8.78
CA ALA A 12 -63.15 9.41 8.32
C ALA A 12 -63.34 9.85 6.86
N ILE A 13 -63.82 8.92 6.01
CA ILE A 13 -64.05 9.12 4.57
C ILE A 13 -65.16 10.17 4.30
N ALA A 14 -66.03 10.45 5.27
CA ALA A 14 -67.22 11.29 5.06
C ALA A 14 -66.96 12.81 5.14
N THR A 15 -65.78 13.26 5.57
CA THR A 15 -65.52 14.69 5.86
C THR A 15 -64.50 15.37 4.93
N ALA A 16 -63.76 14.60 4.11
CA ALA A 16 -62.64 15.09 3.31
C ALA A 16 -63.02 15.78 1.97
N THR A 17 -64.21 16.38 1.86
CA THR A 17 -64.74 16.91 0.57
C THR A 17 -64.64 18.42 0.36
N VAL A 18 -64.07 19.19 1.29
CA VAL A 18 -63.83 20.64 1.11
C VAL A 18 -62.54 21.09 1.79
N LEU A 19 -61.44 21.17 1.02
CA LEU A 19 -60.35 22.16 1.14
C LEU A 19 -59.24 21.87 0.11
N SER A 20 -59.52 22.19 -1.16
CA SER A 20 -58.48 22.22 -2.21
C SER A 20 -57.80 23.60 -2.23
N GLY A 21 -56.53 23.65 -1.88
CA GLY A 21 -55.69 24.84 -2.02
C GLY A 21 -54.22 24.47 -1.86
N CYS A 22 -53.42 24.70 -2.89
CA CYS A 22 -51.97 24.52 -2.81
C CYS A 22 -51.37 25.67 -1.98
N GLY A 23 -50.63 25.33 -0.92
CA GLY A 23 -49.80 26.27 -0.16
C GLY A 23 -48.35 26.17 -0.62
N THR A 24 -47.68 27.31 -0.74
CA THR A 24 -46.23 27.44 -1.04
C THR A 24 -45.47 27.70 0.26
N GLU A 25 -44.41 26.92 0.54
CA GLU A 25 -43.22 27.14 1.41
C GLU A 25 -43.30 27.90 2.77
N GLU A 26 -44.43 28.47 3.19
CA GLU A 26 -44.60 29.27 4.42
C GLU A 26 -45.78 28.80 5.31
N GLU A 27 -46.38 27.62 5.07
CA GLU A 27 -47.41 27.06 5.96
C GLU A 27 -46.79 26.34 7.16
N ASN A 28 -46.76 27.02 8.32
CA ASN A 28 -46.40 26.42 9.62
C ASN A 28 -47.22 25.15 9.91
N ILE A 29 -46.58 24.13 10.49
CA ILE A 29 -47.27 22.90 10.90
C ILE A 29 -48.18 23.19 12.12
N GLU A 30 -49.47 23.45 11.88
CA GLU A 30 -50.42 23.73 12.96
C GLU A 30 -50.87 22.47 13.71
N LYS A 31 -50.78 22.49 15.04
CA LYS A 31 -51.30 21.45 15.95
C LYS A 31 -52.83 21.40 15.94
N THR A 32 -53.43 20.71 14.95
CA THR A 32 -54.89 20.55 14.88
C THR A 32 -55.41 19.56 15.93
N VAL A 33 -56.01 20.07 17.01
CA VAL A 33 -56.62 19.25 18.08
C VAL A 33 -57.99 18.73 17.61
N VAL A 34 -58.04 17.50 17.09
CA VAL A 34 -59.27 16.91 16.53
C VAL A 34 -59.56 15.48 17.01
N PHE A 35 -59.51 15.19 18.33
CA PHE A 35 -60.60 14.47 19.02
C PHE A 35 -60.49 14.36 20.56
N ASP A 36 -61.63 14.54 21.24
CA ASP A 36 -61.96 14.09 22.62
C ASP A 36 -63.50 14.18 22.81
N GLU A 37 -64.22 13.44 23.68
CA GLU A 37 -63.87 12.34 24.61
C GLU A 37 -64.19 10.96 24.01
N ALA A 38 -63.31 9.99 24.29
CA ALA A 38 -63.55 8.55 24.14
C ALA A 38 -62.56 7.67 24.94
N THR A 39 -61.28 8.01 25.15
CA THR A 39 -60.42 8.98 24.44
C THR A 39 -60.00 8.46 23.06
N LYS A 40 -59.95 9.35 22.07
CA LYS A 40 -59.27 9.13 20.78
C LYS A 40 -58.46 10.37 20.38
N THR A 41 -57.74 10.92 21.36
CA THR A 41 -56.74 11.97 21.13
C THR A 41 -55.63 11.42 20.24
N GLY A 42 -55.22 12.25 19.28
CA GLY A 42 -54.16 11.97 18.32
C GLY A 42 -54.00 13.19 17.43
N LEU A 43 -52.77 13.44 16.96
CA LEU A 43 -52.55 14.47 15.95
C LEU A 43 -53.12 13.94 14.63
N TRP A 44 -53.96 14.73 13.96
CA TRP A 44 -54.47 14.39 12.62
C TRP A 44 -53.83 15.31 11.60
N CYS A 45 -53.10 14.72 10.65
CA CYS A 45 -52.50 15.44 9.54
C CYS A 45 -53.58 15.87 8.54
N LYS A 46 -53.39 17.02 7.88
CA LYS A 46 -54.32 17.58 6.88
C LYS A 46 -54.36 16.71 5.60
N LEU A 47 -53.24 16.03 5.31
CA LEU A 47 -53.08 14.82 4.50
C LEU A 47 -52.06 13.93 5.24
N PRO A 48 -52.35 12.64 5.55
CA PRO A 48 -51.43 11.74 6.26
C PRO A 48 -50.94 10.56 5.41
N ASP A 49 -49.63 10.27 5.49
CA ASP A 49 -49.04 9.04 4.93
C ASP A 49 -48.18 8.26 5.96
N ILE A 50 -47.58 8.92 6.97
CA ILE A 50 -46.76 8.25 8.03
C ILE A 50 -47.22 8.66 9.44
N VAL A 51 -47.23 7.69 10.37
CA VAL A 51 -47.60 7.90 11.79
C VAL A 51 -46.61 7.19 12.73
N GLN A 52 -45.94 7.95 13.59
CA GLN A 52 -45.11 7.41 14.69
C GLN A 52 -45.77 7.65 16.06
N THR A 53 -45.42 6.82 17.05
CA THR A 53 -45.87 7.03 18.45
C THR A 53 -44.92 8.00 19.14
N VAL A 54 -45.44 9.11 19.65
CA VAL A 54 -44.66 10.10 20.41
C VAL A 54 -44.09 9.48 21.66
N ASP A 55 -42.78 9.65 21.87
CA ASP A 55 -42.09 9.33 23.11
C ASP A 55 -41.19 10.50 23.55
N ALA A 56 -40.13 10.22 24.30
CA ALA A 56 -39.21 11.24 24.79
C ALA A 56 -38.33 11.86 23.70
N ASP A 57 -38.09 11.16 22.59
CA ASP A 57 -37.18 11.62 21.54
C ASP A 57 -37.80 12.71 20.66
N PHE A 58 -39.13 12.85 20.73
CA PHE A 58 -39.93 13.94 20.17
C PHE A 58 -40.07 15.14 21.11
N HIS A 59 -39.38 15.18 22.25
CA HIS A 59 -39.40 16.38 23.11
C HIS A 59 -38.42 17.41 22.54
N PRO A 60 -38.73 18.72 22.62
CA PRO A 60 -37.76 19.76 22.27
C PRO A 60 -36.42 19.53 22.98
N LEU A 61 -35.32 19.95 22.35
CA LEU A 61 -33.98 19.88 22.93
C LEU A 61 -33.97 20.46 24.34
N SER A 62 -33.39 19.73 25.28
CA SER A 62 -33.11 20.21 26.62
C SER A 62 -32.00 21.28 26.60
N GLU A 63 -31.93 22.09 27.65
CA GLU A 63 -30.92 23.15 27.80
C GLU A 63 -29.49 22.59 27.61
N THR A 64 -29.20 21.40 28.16
CA THR A 64 -27.92 20.70 28.01
C THR A 64 -27.63 20.21 26.58
N GLU A 65 -28.65 19.75 25.83
CA GLU A 65 -28.48 19.39 24.42
C GLU A 65 -28.22 20.62 23.56
N ILE A 66 -28.87 21.75 23.86
CA ILE A 66 -28.64 23.04 23.19
C ILE A 66 -27.21 23.52 23.45
N GLU A 67 -26.75 23.50 24.71
CA GLU A 67 -25.37 23.85 25.09
C GLU A 67 -24.34 22.96 24.38
N SER A 68 -24.60 21.65 24.27
CA SER A 68 -23.71 20.68 23.63
C SER A 68 -23.63 20.88 22.11
N LEU A 69 -24.77 21.10 21.43
CA LEU A 69 -24.81 21.44 20.01
C LEU A 69 -24.16 22.78 19.72
N GLN A 70 -24.35 23.78 20.59
CA GLN A 70 -23.72 25.10 20.46
C GLN A 70 -22.19 25.01 20.55
N ALA A 71 -21.68 24.24 21.52
CA ALA A 71 -20.24 24.00 21.66
C ALA A 71 -19.67 23.32 20.40
N LYS A 72 -20.36 22.30 19.86
CA LYS A 72 -19.90 21.60 18.65
C LYS A 72 -19.98 22.49 17.39
N ALA A 73 -21.03 23.28 17.26
CA ALA A 73 -21.20 24.22 16.16
C ALA A 73 -20.14 25.35 16.18
N LEU A 74 -19.73 25.79 17.37
CA LEU A 74 -18.64 26.76 17.54
C LEU A 74 -17.29 26.17 17.10
N GLU A 75 -17.00 24.91 17.47
CA GLU A 75 -15.80 24.17 17.04
C GLU A 75 -15.75 24.04 15.51
N MET A 76 -16.86 23.68 14.87
CA MET A 76 -16.96 23.61 13.40
C MET A 76 -16.75 24.97 12.72
N THR A 77 -17.28 26.04 13.31
CA THR A 77 -17.19 27.40 12.75
C THR A 77 -15.80 28.02 12.94
N TYR A 78 -15.10 27.65 14.00
CA TYR A 78 -13.77 28.18 14.38
C TYR A 78 -12.82 27.04 14.82
N PRO A 79 -12.31 26.22 13.89
CA PRO A 79 -11.45 25.07 14.21
C PRO A 79 -10.12 25.47 14.86
N ASP A 80 -9.58 26.66 14.55
CA ASP A 80 -8.40 27.25 15.20
C ASP A 80 -8.70 27.93 16.56
N GLY A 81 -9.96 27.87 17.02
CA GLY A 81 -10.47 28.54 18.22
C GLY A 81 -11.11 29.91 17.93
N ALA A 82 -12.22 30.19 18.62
CA ALA A 82 -12.90 31.49 18.57
C ALA A 82 -12.24 32.50 19.52
N THR A 83 -12.28 33.79 19.18
CA THR A 83 -12.04 34.87 20.16
C THR A 83 -13.28 35.12 21.02
N GLU A 84 -13.12 35.71 22.20
CA GLU A 84 -14.20 35.99 23.17
C GLU A 84 -15.37 36.81 22.56
N ASP A 85 -15.05 37.76 21.65
CA ASP A 85 -16.05 38.52 20.88
C ASP A 85 -16.79 37.63 19.86
N GLN A 86 -16.08 36.74 19.14
CA GLN A 86 -16.67 35.82 18.16
C GLN A 86 -17.55 34.75 18.83
N GLU A 87 -17.11 34.18 19.95
CA GLU A 87 -17.88 33.24 20.76
C GLU A 87 -19.17 33.91 21.28
N THR A 88 -19.09 35.17 21.72
CA THR A 88 -20.24 35.94 22.17
C THR A 88 -21.25 36.21 21.04
N ASP A 89 -20.78 36.69 19.87
CA ASP A 89 -21.65 36.99 18.72
C ASP A 89 -22.25 35.70 18.11
N PHE A 90 -21.48 34.62 18.03
CA PHE A 90 -21.98 33.31 17.60
C PHE A 90 -23.06 32.78 18.55
N THR A 91 -22.76 32.73 19.85
CA THR A 91 -23.70 32.33 20.91
C THR A 91 -25.00 33.12 20.87
N ALA A 92 -24.94 34.43 20.65
CA ALA A 92 -26.12 35.30 20.59
C ALA A 92 -27.00 35.09 19.33
N SER A 93 -26.50 34.39 18.31
CA SER A 93 -27.17 34.15 17.03
C SER A 93 -27.43 32.67 16.72
N PHE A 94 -26.89 31.75 17.52
CA PHE A 94 -26.99 30.31 17.29
C PHE A 94 -28.42 29.78 17.44
N ASN A 95 -28.85 28.96 16.49
CA ASN A 95 -30.08 28.18 16.54
C ASN A 95 -29.79 26.71 16.24
N PRO A 96 -29.93 25.78 17.20
CA PRO A 96 -29.58 24.37 17.01
C PRO A 96 -30.45 23.65 15.97
N TYR A 97 -31.63 24.19 15.62
CA TYR A 97 -32.54 23.59 14.64
C TYR A 97 -32.36 24.10 13.20
N GLU A 98 -31.49 25.09 13.01
CA GLU A 98 -31.18 25.73 11.72
C GLU A 98 -29.69 25.63 11.32
N PHE A 99 -28.81 25.29 12.27
CA PHE A 99 -27.39 25.04 12.00
C PHE A 99 -27.20 23.69 11.27
N ASP A 100 -26.27 23.65 10.31
CA ASP A 100 -25.96 22.45 9.54
C ASP A 100 -24.95 21.55 10.28
N PHE A 101 -25.40 20.37 10.69
CA PHE A 101 -24.59 19.33 11.32
C PHE A 101 -24.36 18.12 10.38
N SER A 102 -24.54 18.28 9.06
CA SER A 102 -24.54 17.17 8.10
C SER A 102 -23.22 16.38 8.04
N GLU A 103 -22.09 16.98 8.41
CA GLU A 103 -20.76 16.35 8.44
C GLU A 103 -20.32 15.86 9.84
N VAL A 104 -21.19 15.93 10.85
CA VAL A 104 -20.85 15.60 12.25
C VAL A 104 -21.62 14.39 12.78
N ASP A 105 -20.91 13.50 13.47
CA ASP A 105 -21.53 12.49 14.32
C ASP A 105 -22.18 13.15 15.55
N LEU A 106 -23.50 13.04 15.63
CA LEU A 106 -24.31 13.59 16.72
C LEU A 106 -24.57 12.59 17.87
N TYR A 107 -24.19 11.31 17.75
CA TYR A 107 -24.39 10.36 18.87
C TYR A 107 -23.59 10.73 20.14
N PRO A 108 -22.33 11.18 20.07
CA PRO A 108 -21.61 11.67 21.24
C PRO A 108 -22.21 12.96 21.84
N VAL A 109 -22.98 13.73 21.05
CA VAL A 109 -23.53 15.03 21.44
C VAL A 109 -24.95 14.91 22.03
N LEU A 110 -25.81 14.09 21.41
CA LEU A 110 -27.23 13.98 21.73
C LEU A 110 -27.63 12.60 22.30
N GLY A 111 -26.77 11.61 22.17
CA GLY A 111 -27.05 10.23 22.53
C GLY A 111 -28.06 9.55 21.60
N LEU A 112 -28.36 8.30 21.93
CA LEU A 112 -29.25 7.44 21.16
C LEU A 112 -30.72 7.66 21.53
N THR A 113 -31.60 7.75 20.54
CA THR A 113 -33.06 7.60 20.67
C THR A 113 -33.44 6.18 21.13
N MET A 114 -34.69 5.98 21.53
CA MET A 114 -35.23 4.67 21.94
C MET A 114 -35.23 3.66 20.79
N GLU A 115 -35.42 4.14 19.56
CA GLU A 115 -35.38 3.34 18.33
C GLU A 115 -33.95 2.91 17.99
N GLU A 116 -33.00 3.85 18.00
CA GLU A 116 -31.57 3.57 17.79
C GLU A 116 -31.02 2.64 18.87
N LYS A 117 -31.41 2.79 20.15
CA LYS A 117 -31.10 1.83 21.23
C LYS A 117 -31.63 0.43 20.92
N ALA A 118 -32.84 0.32 20.36
CA ALA A 118 -33.40 -0.98 19.97
C ALA A 118 -32.64 -1.60 18.79
N ARG A 119 -32.19 -0.79 17.81
CA ARG A 119 -31.37 -1.28 16.69
C ARG A 119 -29.94 -1.64 17.13
N GLN A 120 -29.32 -0.88 18.03
CA GLN A 120 -28.01 -1.19 18.62
C GLN A 120 -27.99 -2.57 19.28
N VAL A 121 -29.06 -2.98 19.98
CA VAL A 121 -29.17 -4.34 20.55
C VAL A 121 -29.16 -5.43 19.47
N ILE A 122 -29.76 -5.17 18.30
CA ILE A 122 -29.76 -6.13 17.18
C ILE A 122 -28.39 -6.15 16.50
N ALA A 123 -27.82 -4.98 16.19
CA ALA A 123 -26.49 -4.84 15.60
C ALA A 123 -25.41 -5.49 16.49
N LYS A 124 -25.50 -5.35 17.82
CA LYS A 124 -24.62 -6.03 18.78
C LYS A 124 -24.77 -7.56 18.74
N ALA A 125 -25.94 -8.09 18.45
CA ALA A 125 -26.12 -9.54 18.25
C ALA A 125 -25.50 -10.01 16.92
N GLU A 126 -25.75 -9.28 15.83
CA GLU A 126 -25.17 -9.53 14.50
C GLU A 126 -23.62 -9.52 14.56
N ALA A 127 -23.03 -8.50 15.21
CA ALA A 127 -21.59 -8.39 15.43
C ALA A 127 -21.01 -9.54 16.28
N ARG A 128 -21.78 -10.06 17.25
CA ARG A 128 -21.36 -11.20 18.08
C ARG A 128 -21.29 -12.50 17.29
N GLU A 129 -22.28 -12.75 16.44
CA GLU A 129 -22.27 -13.90 15.53
C GLU A 129 -21.11 -13.82 14.53
N PHE A 130 -20.78 -12.62 14.05
CA PHE A 130 -19.60 -12.37 13.22
C PHE A 130 -18.28 -12.71 13.96
N LYS A 131 -18.05 -12.21 15.18
CA LYS A 131 -16.82 -12.53 15.93
C LYS A 131 -16.71 -14.02 16.33
N VAL A 132 -17.83 -14.71 16.52
CA VAL A 132 -17.88 -16.18 16.71
C VAL A 132 -17.52 -16.93 15.41
N SER A 133 -17.94 -16.44 14.22
CA SER A 133 -17.53 -17.07 12.96
C SER A 133 -16.01 -16.98 12.76
N GLN A 134 -15.40 -15.86 13.18
CA GLN A 134 -13.95 -15.62 13.26
C GLN A 134 -13.24 -16.36 14.43
N LYS A 135 -13.87 -17.33 15.11
CA LYS A 135 -13.29 -18.12 16.22
C LYS A 135 -12.80 -17.34 17.44
N GLN A 136 -13.20 -16.07 17.58
CA GLN A 136 -12.76 -15.25 18.71
C GLN A 136 -13.35 -15.77 20.04
N ASP A 137 -14.49 -16.44 20.02
CA ASP A 137 -15.03 -17.16 21.18
C ASP A 137 -14.12 -18.29 21.68
N VAL A 138 -13.42 -18.97 20.77
CA VAL A 138 -12.43 -20.01 21.11
C VAL A 138 -11.15 -19.39 21.68
N ILE A 139 -10.68 -18.28 21.10
CA ILE A 139 -9.45 -17.59 21.53
C ILE A 139 -9.61 -16.93 22.90
N PHE A 140 -10.71 -16.20 23.13
CA PHE A 140 -10.93 -15.48 24.38
C PHE A 140 -11.58 -16.33 25.48
N GLY A 141 -12.21 -17.46 25.11
CA GLY A 141 -12.81 -18.41 26.05
C GLY A 141 -13.80 -17.75 27.03
N ASP A 142 -13.61 -17.98 28.33
CA ASP A 142 -14.43 -17.37 29.39
C ASP A 142 -14.39 -15.82 29.40
N GLY A 143 -13.35 -15.21 28.79
CA GLY A 143 -13.21 -13.76 28.66
C GLY A 143 -13.89 -13.14 27.42
N PHE A 144 -14.48 -13.96 26.54
CA PHE A 144 -15.03 -13.49 25.27
C PHE A 144 -16.11 -12.41 25.42
N ASP A 145 -17.05 -12.55 26.36
CA ASP A 145 -18.14 -11.59 26.52
C ASP A 145 -17.64 -10.22 27.03
N GLU A 146 -16.61 -10.18 27.89
CA GLU A 146 -16.02 -8.93 28.40
C GLU A 146 -15.19 -8.23 27.29
N TRP A 147 -14.40 -8.99 26.54
CA TRP A 147 -13.68 -8.45 25.38
C TRP A 147 -14.62 -7.97 24.28
N PHE A 148 -15.66 -8.74 23.96
CA PHE A 148 -16.62 -8.42 22.91
C PHE A 148 -17.38 -7.13 23.24
N ASP A 149 -17.79 -6.96 24.50
CA ASP A 149 -18.45 -5.74 24.95
C ASP A 149 -17.51 -4.52 24.89
N ALA A 150 -16.22 -4.70 25.18
CA ALA A 150 -15.21 -3.64 25.03
C ALA A 150 -14.92 -3.29 23.55
N TRP A 151 -14.77 -4.28 22.68
CA TRP A 151 -14.57 -4.08 21.24
C TRP A 151 -15.80 -3.46 20.57
N PHE A 152 -17.01 -3.91 20.89
CA PHE A 152 -18.23 -3.32 20.31
C PHE A 152 -18.38 -1.85 20.71
N ALA A 153 -17.91 -1.45 21.90
CA ALA A 153 -17.90 -0.06 22.35
C ALA A 153 -16.84 0.83 21.66
N THR A 154 -15.94 0.26 20.85
CA THR A 154 -15.03 1.05 19.99
C THR A 154 -15.53 1.18 18.54
N VAL A 155 -16.64 0.54 18.17
CA VAL A 155 -17.22 0.68 16.82
C VAL A 155 -18.15 1.91 16.81
N PRO A 156 -17.91 2.92 15.95
CA PRO A 156 -18.75 4.10 15.86
C PRO A 156 -20.23 3.77 15.62
N GLU A 157 -21.13 4.41 16.36
CA GLU A 157 -22.58 4.26 16.16
C GLU A 157 -23.02 4.55 14.72
N THR A 158 -22.35 5.48 14.04
CA THR A 158 -22.61 5.84 12.63
C THR A 158 -22.50 4.66 11.68
N ASP A 159 -21.62 3.69 11.95
CA ASP A 159 -21.28 2.60 11.03
C ASP A 159 -22.43 1.59 10.92
N TYR A 160 -23.23 1.43 11.99
CA TYR A 160 -24.31 0.45 12.06
C TYR A 160 -25.71 1.04 12.35
N LEU A 161 -25.81 2.34 12.65
CA LEU A 161 -27.09 3.06 12.82
C LEU A 161 -27.31 4.17 11.77
N GLY A 162 -26.29 4.62 11.04
CA GLY A 162 -26.39 5.80 10.18
C GLY A 162 -26.41 7.10 11.00
N LYS A 163 -26.90 8.21 10.43
CA LYS A 163 -26.96 9.51 11.13
C LYS A 163 -28.02 9.53 12.24
N SER A 164 -27.72 10.17 13.37
CA SER A 164 -28.66 10.29 14.49
C SER A 164 -29.95 11.03 14.11
N GLN A 165 -31.08 10.45 14.49
CA GLN A 165 -32.43 10.98 14.29
C GLN A 165 -32.85 11.99 15.37
N ARG A 166 -32.11 12.10 16.48
CA ARG A 166 -32.53 12.86 17.67
C ARG A 166 -32.81 14.34 17.37
N LEU A 167 -31.95 15.01 16.59
CA LEU A 167 -32.15 16.42 16.24
C LEU A 167 -33.41 16.65 15.39
N ALA A 168 -33.66 15.77 14.41
CA ALA A 168 -34.85 15.83 13.55
C ALA A 168 -36.14 15.59 14.35
N LYS A 169 -36.16 14.56 15.21
CA LYS A 169 -37.29 14.27 16.11
C LYS A 169 -37.54 15.42 17.12
N ALA A 170 -36.47 16.06 17.62
CA ALA A 170 -36.57 17.23 18.48
C ALA A 170 -37.15 18.47 17.77
N LYS A 171 -36.73 18.74 16.52
CA LYS A 171 -37.21 19.86 15.69
C LYS A 171 -38.70 19.74 15.42
N LEU A 172 -39.14 18.56 14.96
CA LEU A 172 -40.54 18.22 14.76
C LEU A 172 -41.34 18.34 16.07
N GLY A 173 -40.74 17.93 17.19
CA GLY A 173 -41.27 18.12 18.54
C GLY A 173 -41.52 19.58 18.91
N MET A 174 -40.59 20.48 18.58
CA MET A 174 -40.73 21.92 18.78
C MET A 174 -41.85 22.49 17.89
N GLU A 175 -41.83 22.21 16.59
CA GLU A 175 -42.81 22.70 15.61
C GLU A 175 -44.24 22.30 15.97
N LEU A 176 -44.46 21.03 16.34
CA LEU A 176 -45.76 20.50 16.78
C LEU A 176 -46.11 20.80 18.26
N SER A 177 -45.25 21.53 18.98
CA SER A 177 -45.38 21.80 20.42
C SER A 177 -45.68 20.52 21.23
N LEU A 178 -44.89 19.47 21.00
CA LEU A 178 -44.94 18.19 21.71
C LEU A 178 -44.24 18.28 23.06
N SER A 179 -44.60 17.37 23.95
CA SER A 179 -44.07 17.29 25.32
C SER A 179 -44.37 15.92 25.92
N ALA A 180 -43.89 15.67 27.14
CA ALA A 180 -44.22 14.47 27.91
C ALA A 180 -45.74 14.21 28.07
N ALA A 181 -46.59 15.23 27.92
CA ALA A 181 -48.05 15.09 27.95
C ALA A 181 -48.62 14.43 26.67
N ASN A 182 -47.86 14.38 25.58
CA ASN A 182 -48.22 13.77 24.31
C ASN A 182 -47.64 12.35 24.15
N ASN A 183 -46.90 11.82 25.14
CA ASN A 183 -46.32 10.48 25.05
C ASN A 183 -47.39 9.39 24.90
N GLY A 184 -47.21 8.51 23.92
CA GLY A 184 -48.18 7.48 23.55
C GLY A 184 -49.30 7.97 22.63
N GLU A 185 -49.32 9.25 22.24
CA GLU A 185 -50.15 9.74 21.13
C GLU A 185 -49.46 9.47 19.79
N GLU A 186 -50.25 9.45 18.72
CA GLU A 186 -49.78 9.33 17.34
C GLU A 186 -49.43 10.73 16.80
N ALA A 187 -48.22 10.92 16.29
CA ALA A 187 -47.75 12.15 15.62
C ALA A 187 -47.45 11.91 14.14
N CYS A 188 -47.73 12.93 13.33
CA CYS A 188 -47.29 13.02 11.94
C CYS A 188 -45.76 13.16 11.94
N TYR A 189 -45.06 12.22 11.30
CA TYR A 189 -43.66 12.39 10.96
C TYR A 189 -43.60 13.28 9.71
N THR A 190 -42.87 14.39 9.77
CA THR A 190 -42.38 15.03 8.54
C THR A 190 -41.18 14.20 8.10
N PRO A 191 -41.23 13.54 6.91
CA PRO A 191 -40.08 12.84 6.37
C PRO A 191 -38.84 13.76 6.26
N PRO A 192 -37.62 13.24 6.09
CA PRO A 192 -36.44 14.10 5.91
C PRO A 192 -36.69 15.13 4.82
N THR A 193 -36.31 16.39 5.08
CA THR A 193 -36.59 17.51 4.16
C THR A 193 -35.96 17.34 2.79
N GLU A 194 -34.92 16.49 2.70
CA GLU A 194 -34.24 16.12 1.46
C GLU A 194 -33.87 14.63 1.49
N CYS A 195 -34.26 13.89 0.46
CA CYS A 195 -33.62 12.62 0.10
C CYS A 195 -32.42 12.88 -0.82
N PRO A 196 -31.48 11.93 -0.97
CA PRO A 196 -30.59 11.91 -2.12
C PRO A 196 -31.41 12.07 -3.40
N ASN A 197 -30.95 12.90 -4.34
CA ASN A 197 -31.74 13.38 -5.49
C ASN A 197 -32.30 12.30 -6.45
N TYR A 198 -31.84 11.05 -6.33
CA TYR A 198 -32.35 9.88 -7.06
C TYR A 198 -33.37 9.04 -6.26
N LYS A 199 -33.71 9.44 -5.04
CA LYS A 199 -34.72 8.84 -4.15
C LYS A 199 -35.86 9.82 -3.89
N VAL A 200 -36.98 9.28 -3.43
CA VAL A 200 -38.13 10.06 -2.93
C VAL A 200 -38.49 9.61 -1.52
N LEU A 201 -39.27 10.42 -0.84
CA LEU A 201 -39.86 10.08 0.46
C LEU A 201 -40.85 8.93 0.28
N ASP A 202 -40.88 8.01 1.25
CA ASP A 202 -41.79 6.87 1.23
C ASP A 202 -43.20 7.28 1.69
N GLU A 203 -44.14 7.37 0.75
CA GLU A 203 -45.56 7.63 1.03
C GLU A 203 -46.25 6.48 1.82
N SER A 204 -45.57 5.36 2.11
CA SER A 204 -46.05 4.33 3.05
C SER A 204 -45.48 4.48 4.48
N GLY A 205 -44.39 5.22 4.62
CA GLY A 205 -43.64 5.36 5.87
C GLY A 205 -42.99 4.08 6.41
N THR A 206 -42.62 3.17 5.52
CA THR A 206 -41.83 1.98 5.86
C THR A 206 -40.34 2.33 5.95
N TYR A 207 -39.88 3.29 5.15
CA TYR A 207 -38.49 3.79 5.11
C TYR A 207 -38.43 5.33 5.05
N ASP A 208 -37.28 5.94 5.32
CA ASP A 208 -37.12 7.40 5.19
C ASP A 208 -37.06 7.87 3.73
N CYS A 209 -36.35 7.11 2.87
CA CYS A 209 -36.18 7.39 1.45
C CYS A 209 -36.20 6.08 0.64
N ILE A 210 -37.12 5.96 -0.32
CA ILE A 210 -37.23 4.83 -1.25
C ILE A 210 -36.73 5.20 -2.64
N VAL A 211 -36.40 4.19 -3.45
CA VAL A 211 -36.18 4.40 -4.88
C VAL A 211 -37.57 4.39 -5.54
N PRO A 212 -38.02 5.49 -6.17
CA PRO A 212 -39.32 5.56 -6.83
C PRO A 212 -39.42 4.61 -8.03
N GLU A 213 -40.63 4.35 -8.52
CA GLU A 213 -40.80 3.65 -9.81
C GLU A 213 -40.33 4.50 -10.99
N GLU A 214 -40.54 5.82 -10.94
CA GLU A 214 -40.15 6.78 -11.99
C GLU A 214 -38.87 7.52 -11.57
N ASN A 215 -37.85 7.53 -12.42
CA ASN A 215 -36.56 8.15 -12.11
C ASN A 215 -36.67 9.69 -11.93
N PRO A 216 -36.34 10.27 -10.76
CA PRO A 216 -36.37 11.72 -10.56
C PRO A 216 -35.39 12.50 -11.44
N LEU A 217 -34.31 11.84 -11.87
CA LEU A 217 -33.22 12.41 -12.68
C LEU A 217 -33.37 12.09 -14.19
N ALA A 218 -34.55 11.64 -14.63
CA ALA A 218 -34.78 11.17 -16.00
C ALA A 218 -34.51 12.20 -17.10
N ALA A 219 -34.56 13.50 -16.80
CA ALA A 219 -34.27 14.56 -17.77
C ALA A 219 -32.76 14.79 -17.96
N GLU A 220 -31.97 14.41 -16.96
CA GLU A 220 -30.52 14.54 -16.89
C GLU A 220 -29.78 13.27 -17.36
N GLN A 221 -30.44 12.10 -17.31
CA GLN A 221 -29.83 10.84 -17.73
C GLN A 221 -29.65 10.73 -19.26
N PRO A 222 -28.45 10.35 -19.76
CA PRO A 222 -28.24 9.92 -21.14
C PRO A 222 -29.10 8.71 -21.52
N ALA A 223 -29.37 8.53 -22.81
CA ALA A 223 -30.11 7.35 -23.28
C ALA A 223 -29.36 6.05 -22.97
N ILE A 224 -30.07 5.07 -22.40
CA ILE A 224 -29.57 3.70 -22.18
C ILE A 224 -29.27 3.04 -23.54
N PRO A 225 -28.20 2.23 -23.68
CA PRO A 225 -27.92 1.45 -24.89
C PRO A 225 -29.14 0.66 -25.39
N ALA A 226 -29.37 0.69 -26.71
CA ALA A 226 -30.61 0.19 -27.32
C ALA A 226 -30.71 -1.35 -27.32
N ASP A 227 -29.57 -2.02 -27.29
CA ASP A 227 -29.38 -3.46 -27.12
C ASP A 227 -29.70 -3.91 -25.69
N ALA A 228 -29.22 -3.19 -24.66
CA ALA A 228 -29.62 -3.38 -23.28
C ALA A 228 -31.14 -3.21 -23.10
N LEU A 229 -31.71 -2.13 -23.65
CA LEU A 229 -33.15 -1.88 -23.58
C LEU A 229 -33.95 -3.00 -24.28
N ALA A 230 -33.51 -3.45 -25.47
CA ALA A 230 -34.16 -4.55 -26.16
C ALA A 230 -34.12 -5.87 -25.36
N ALA A 231 -32.98 -6.20 -24.73
CA ALA A 231 -32.82 -7.41 -23.93
C ALA A 231 -33.76 -7.45 -22.72
N SER A 232 -33.93 -6.32 -22.02
CA SER A 232 -34.86 -6.23 -20.88
C SER A 232 -36.32 -6.56 -21.28
N GLY A 233 -36.76 -6.07 -22.44
CA GLY A 233 -38.09 -6.33 -23.00
C GLY A 233 -38.34 -7.78 -23.42
N GLU A 234 -37.29 -8.61 -23.52
CA GLU A 234 -37.40 -10.06 -23.77
C GLU A 234 -37.48 -10.88 -22.46
N GLY A 235 -37.66 -10.22 -21.31
CA GLY A 235 -37.80 -10.87 -20.01
C GLY A 235 -36.49 -11.14 -19.28
N LYS A 236 -35.36 -10.64 -19.82
CA LYS A 236 -34.03 -10.72 -19.22
C LYS A 236 -33.83 -9.60 -18.18
N ALA A 237 -32.83 -9.74 -17.31
CA ALA A 237 -32.34 -8.64 -16.48
C ALA A 237 -31.08 -8.04 -17.09
N VAL A 238 -30.86 -6.74 -16.90
CA VAL A 238 -29.65 -6.03 -17.36
C VAL A 238 -29.03 -5.29 -16.19
N ILE A 239 -27.72 -5.43 -16.01
CA ILE A 239 -26.97 -4.72 -14.97
C ILE A 239 -25.86 -3.90 -15.60
N PHE A 240 -25.86 -2.61 -15.33
CA PHE A 240 -24.78 -1.67 -15.62
C PHE A 240 -23.86 -1.52 -14.42
N PHE A 241 -22.55 -1.41 -14.65
CA PHE A 241 -21.57 -1.01 -13.66
C PHE A 241 -20.70 0.12 -14.22
N ARG A 242 -20.79 1.28 -13.57
CA ARG A 242 -19.95 2.44 -13.82
C ARG A 242 -18.84 2.56 -12.76
N LYS A 243 -17.60 2.38 -13.17
CA LYS A 243 -16.40 2.71 -12.38
C LYS A 243 -16.22 4.22 -12.22
N ASN A 244 -15.58 4.67 -11.14
CA ASN A 244 -15.25 6.08 -10.94
C ASN A 244 -14.17 6.52 -11.96
N GLY A 245 -14.16 7.81 -12.32
CA GLY A 245 -13.21 8.37 -13.28
C GLY A 245 -13.48 8.04 -14.76
N PRO A 246 -12.44 8.02 -15.62
CA PRO A 246 -12.58 7.81 -17.06
C PRO A 246 -13.11 6.42 -17.44
N GLN A 247 -13.97 6.35 -18.44
CA GLN A 247 -14.57 5.10 -18.93
C GLN A 247 -13.71 4.49 -20.06
N THR A 248 -12.55 3.96 -19.69
CA THR A 248 -11.56 3.37 -20.63
C THR A 248 -11.45 1.86 -20.42
N ALA A 249 -11.05 1.11 -21.46
CA ALA A 249 -10.92 -0.34 -21.36
C ALA A 249 -9.97 -0.80 -20.23
N ALA A 250 -8.83 -0.10 -20.05
CA ALA A 250 -7.87 -0.37 -18.98
C ALA A 250 -8.49 -0.22 -17.57
N ASN A 251 -9.37 0.77 -17.36
CA ASN A 251 -10.04 0.94 -16.06
C ASN A 251 -11.04 -0.18 -15.74
N TYR A 252 -11.47 -0.94 -16.75
CA TYR A 252 -12.37 -2.09 -16.60
C TYR A 252 -11.69 -3.44 -16.75
N GLU A 253 -10.35 -3.46 -16.78
CA GLU A 253 -9.59 -4.70 -16.91
C GLU A 253 -9.95 -5.67 -15.76
N ASN A 254 -10.22 -6.93 -16.13
CA ASN A 254 -10.62 -8.00 -15.22
C ASN A 254 -11.94 -7.80 -14.44
N ILE A 255 -12.74 -6.77 -14.72
CA ILE A 255 -14.04 -6.57 -14.05
C ILE A 255 -15.11 -7.52 -14.62
N THR A 256 -15.85 -8.19 -13.73
CA THR A 256 -16.92 -9.14 -14.08
C THR A 256 -17.99 -9.24 -12.98
N ILE A 257 -18.96 -10.13 -13.13
CA ILE A 257 -20.05 -10.37 -12.17
C ILE A 257 -20.11 -11.83 -11.71
N HIS A 258 -20.39 -12.01 -10.41
CA HIS A 258 -20.79 -13.30 -9.84
C HIS A 258 -22.29 -13.28 -9.55
N THR A 259 -23.02 -14.32 -9.99
CA THR A 259 -24.49 -14.41 -9.90
C THR A 259 -24.92 -15.82 -9.58
N TRP A 260 -25.86 -15.98 -8.65
CA TRP A 260 -26.28 -17.30 -8.17
C TRP A 260 -27.74 -17.32 -7.69
N ASN A 261 -28.31 -18.52 -7.63
CA ASN A 261 -29.61 -18.80 -7.01
C ASN A 261 -29.40 -19.40 -5.61
N ASN A 262 -30.35 -19.16 -4.70
CA ASN A 262 -30.40 -19.80 -3.38
C ASN A 262 -31.86 -20.03 -2.94
N ALA A 263 -32.04 -20.66 -1.77
CA ALA A 263 -33.36 -21.03 -1.25
C ALA A 263 -34.32 -19.85 -0.97
N ASN A 264 -33.78 -18.63 -0.80
CA ASN A 264 -34.55 -17.42 -0.54
C ASN A 264 -34.74 -16.56 -1.80
N CYS A 265 -33.90 -16.74 -2.81
CA CYS A 265 -33.80 -15.87 -3.97
C CYS A 265 -33.33 -16.68 -5.20
N THR A 266 -34.27 -17.03 -6.08
CA THR A 266 -34.04 -17.79 -7.32
C THR A 266 -34.59 -17.01 -8.50
N ALA A 267 -33.72 -16.57 -9.42
CA ALA A 267 -34.11 -15.73 -10.56
C ALA A 267 -33.36 -16.07 -11.86
N TYR A 268 -32.12 -16.54 -11.81
CA TYR A 268 -31.28 -16.72 -13.00
C TYR A 268 -31.40 -18.10 -13.62
N ASN A 269 -31.24 -18.17 -14.95
CA ASN A 269 -31.05 -19.44 -15.63
C ASN A 269 -29.68 -20.05 -15.26
N GLU A 270 -29.68 -21.27 -14.71
CA GLU A 270 -28.49 -22.01 -14.27
C GLU A 270 -27.45 -22.22 -15.39
N ASP A 271 -27.89 -22.46 -16.62
CA ASP A 271 -26.99 -22.81 -17.74
C ASP A 271 -26.33 -21.58 -18.39
N THR A 272 -26.89 -20.37 -18.22
CA THR A 272 -26.44 -19.17 -18.95
C THR A 272 -26.08 -17.97 -18.07
N SER A 273 -26.60 -17.91 -16.85
CA SER A 273 -26.64 -16.68 -16.04
C SER A 273 -26.30 -16.87 -14.57
N VAL A 274 -26.18 -18.12 -14.10
CA VAL A 274 -25.39 -18.44 -12.90
C VAL A 274 -23.91 -18.54 -13.31
N THR A 275 -23.00 -18.09 -12.44
CA THR A 275 -21.55 -18.06 -12.74
C THR A 275 -20.74 -18.65 -11.60
N ASN A 276 -19.49 -19.05 -11.89
CA ASN A 276 -18.52 -19.41 -10.87
C ASN A 276 -17.69 -18.19 -10.46
N TRP A 277 -17.27 -18.16 -9.19
CA TRP A 277 -16.26 -17.21 -8.71
C TRP A 277 -14.95 -17.40 -9.49
N GLY A 278 -14.18 -16.33 -9.66
CA GLY A 278 -12.96 -16.30 -10.49
C GLY A 278 -13.18 -16.29 -12.02
N SER A 279 -14.24 -16.91 -12.55
CA SER A 279 -14.55 -16.83 -14.00
C SER A 279 -15.54 -15.72 -14.35
N GLY A 280 -16.60 -15.56 -13.54
CA GLY A 280 -17.66 -14.58 -13.76
C GLY A 280 -18.43 -14.76 -15.08
N LYS A 281 -18.88 -13.65 -15.68
CA LYS A 281 -19.56 -13.56 -16.98
C LYS A 281 -18.91 -12.47 -17.86
N ALA A 282 -18.75 -12.75 -19.15
CA ALA A 282 -18.35 -11.73 -20.11
C ALA A 282 -19.40 -10.61 -20.20
N ALA A 283 -18.96 -9.35 -20.30
CA ALA A 283 -19.84 -8.22 -20.56
C ALA A 283 -20.51 -8.36 -21.94
N ALA A 284 -21.65 -7.70 -22.12
CA ALA A 284 -22.38 -7.69 -23.39
C ALA A 284 -21.73 -6.79 -24.47
N VAL A 285 -20.65 -6.08 -24.12
CA VAL A 285 -19.92 -5.14 -24.98
C VAL A 285 -18.41 -5.27 -24.81
N ASP A 286 -17.67 -5.14 -25.92
CA ASP A 286 -16.20 -5.22 -25.94
C ASP A 286 -15.50 -3.97 -25.37
N LYS A 287 -16.24 -2.88 -25.16
CA LYS A 287 -15.75 -1.60 -24.64
C LYS A 287 -16.80 -0.97 -23.71
N PRO A 288 -16.40 -0.30 -22.61
CA PRO A 288 -17.35 0.35 -21.72
C PRO A 288 -18.10 1.48 -22.44
N ASP A 289 -19.39 1.60 -22.15
CA ASP A 289 -20.20 2.74 -22.55
C ASP A 289 -19.72 4.01 -21.81
N ALA A 290 -19.70 5.13 -22.52
CA ALA A 290 -19.18 6.40 -21.98
C ALA A 290 -20.00 6.93 -20.78
N ASN A 291 -21.29 6.57 -20.70
CA ASN A 291 -22.24 7.01 -19.68
C ASN A 291 -22.45 5.92 -18.60
N TYR A 292 -22.53 4.65 -18.98
CA TYR A 292 -22.94 3.58 -18.05
C TYR A 292 -21.92 2.46 -17.82
N GLY A 293 -20.74 2.54 -18.42
CA GLY A 293 -19.66 1.58 -18.18
C GLY A 293 -19.89 0.22 -18.86
N LEU A 294 -19.45 -0.86 -18.21
CA LEU A 294 -19.76 -2.21 -18.68
C LEU A 294 -21.17 -2.61 -18.26
N TYR A 295 -21.79 -3.50 -19.04
CA TYR A 295 -23.07 -4.08 -18.67
C TYR A 295 -23.19 -5.55 -19.06
N TRP A 296 -24.06 -6.26 -18.35
CA TRP A 296 -24.32 -7.70 -18.54
C TRP A 296 -25.81 -7.95 -18.73
N ILE A 297 -26.13 -8.89 -19.62
CA ILE A 297 -27.50 -9.39 -19.86
C ILE A 297 -27.61 -10.78 -19.21
N LEU A 298 -28.60 -10.96 -18.34
CA LEU A 298 -28.88 -12.20 -17.62
C LEU A 298 -30.24 -12.76 -18.03
N ASP A 299 -30.27 -14.00 -18.51
CA ASP A 299 -31.50 -14.73 -18.75
C ASP A 299 -32.14 -15.11 -17.40
N LEU A 300 -33.40 -14.77 -17.23
CA LEU A 300 -34.19 -15.14 -16.06
C LEU A 300 -34.90 -16.49 -16.29
N VAL A 301 -35.30 -17.15 -15.20
CA VAL A 301 -36.27 -18.26 -15.26
C VAL A 301 -37.68 -17.75 -15.57
N ASP A 302 -38.59 -18.63 -16.00
CA ASP A 302 -39.96 -18.27 -16.39
C ASP A 302 -40.76 -17.51 -15.30
N GLU A 303 -40.51 -17.82 -14.03
CA GLU A 303 -41.15 -17.22 -12.85
C GLU A 303 -40.05 -16.85 -11.83
N PRO A 304 -39.34 -15.73 -12.00
CA PRO A 304 -38.23 -15.34 -11.14
C PRO A 304 -38.73 -14.77 -9.81
N SER A 305 -37.91 -14.88 -8.78
CA SER A 305 -38.10 -14.17 -7.51
C SER A 305 -38.01 -12.65 -7.75
N ALA A 306 -38.56 -11.85 -6.83
CA ALA A 306 -38.46 -10.39 -6.87
C ALA A 306 -37.01 -9.85 -6.68
N CYS A 307 -36.05 -10.73 -6.39
CA CYS A 307 -34.64 -10.45 -6.20
C CYS A 307 -33.78 -11.38 -7.08
N GLY A 308 -32.53 -11.01 -7.35
CA GLY A 308 -31.49 -11.94 -7.81
C GLY A 308 -30.13 -11.63 -7.16
N ASN A 309 -29.41 -12.64 -6.68
CA ASN A 309 -28.14 -12.45 -5.94
C ASN A 309 -26.96 -12.17 -6.90
N MET A 310 -26.16 -11.15 -6.59
CA MET A 310 -25.21 -10.52 -7.50
C MET A 310 -23.99 -10.00 -6.73
N ILE A 311 -22.81 -10.00 -7.36
CA ILE A 311 -21.62 -9.27 -6.93
C ILE A 311 -20.91 -8.75 -8.19
N VAL A 312 -20.56 -7.47 -8.25
CA VAL A 312 -19.60 -6.94 -9.24
C VAL A 312 -18.20 -6.97 -8.63
N TYR A 313 -17.25 -7.62 -9.29
CA TYR A 313 -15.89 -7.80 -8.75
C TYR A 313 -14.79 -7.85 -9.81
N ASN A 314 -13.54 -7.63 -9.39
CA ASN A 314 -12.36 -7.88 -10.21
C ASN A 314 -11.95 -9.36 -10.08
N LYS A 315 -11.91 -10.09 -11.20
CA LYS A 315 -11.61 -11.53 -11.19
C LYS A 315 -10.14 -11.88 -10.90
N SER A 316 -9.23 -10.93 -11.05
CA SER A 316 -7.80 -11.12 -10.79
C SER A 316 -7.43 -10.85 -9.32
N THR A 317 -8.13 -9.94 -8.65
CA THR A 317 -7.83 -9.55 -7.26
C THR A 317 -8.89 -10.00 -6.25
N GLY A 318 -10.10 -10.34 -6.71
CA GLY A 318 -11.25 -10.68 -5.88
C GLY A 318 -12.06 -9.47 -5.37
N ASP A 319 -11.65 -8.24 -5.69
CA ASP A 319 -12.23 -7.02 -5.11
C ASP A 319 -13.68 -6.78 -5.54
N LYS A 320 -14.60 -6.72 -4.57
CA LYS A 320 -16.00 -6.31 -4.79
C LYS A 320 -16.08 -4.78 -4.88
N PHE A 321 -16.77 -4.25 -5.89
CA PHE A 321 -16.74 -2.80 -6.20
C PHE A 321 -17.84 -1.94 -5.54
N ILE A 322 -18.88 -2.54 -4.96
CA ILE A 322 -20.07 -1.81 -4.48
C ILE A 322 -20.37 -2.07 -3.00
N SER A 323 -20.25 -3.32 -2.56
CA SER A 323 -20.42 -3.72 -1.16
C SER A 323 -19.60 -4.98 -0.90
N GLN A 324 -19.10 -5.12 0.33
CA GLN A 324 -18.53 -6.40 0.77
C GLN A 324 -19.60 -7.44 1.08
N ASN A 325 -20.81 -6.99 1.46
CA ASN A 325 -21.98 -7.85 1.60
C ASN A 325 -22.55 -8.22 0.22
N ASP A 326 -23.24 -9.36 0.17
CA ASP A 326 -23.83 -9.86 -1.07
C ASP A 326 -24.96 -8.93 -1.55
N MET A 327 -24.88 -8.52 -2.82
CA MET A 327 -25.87 -7.62 -3.41
C MET A 327 -27.07 -8.40 -3.94
N MET A 328 -28.21 -7.74 -4.04
CA MET A 328 -29.36 -8.19 -4.79
C MET A 328 -29.74 -7.18 -5.87
N ILE A 329 -30.13 -7.66 -7.04
CA ILE A 329 -30.81 -6.83 -8.04
C ILE A 329 -32.33 -6.86 -7.78
N PRO A 330 -33.00 -5.71 -7.73
CA PRO A 330 -34.46 -5.63 -7.74
C PRO A 330 -35.05 -6.16 -9.07
N LEU A 331 -36.06 -7.04 -8.99
CA LEU A 331 -36.80 -7.65 -10.10
C LEU A 331 -38.33 -7.70 -9.83
N GLY A 332 -38.79 -7.05 -8.77
CA GLY A 332 -40.18 -7.01 -8.34
C GLY A 332 -41.08 -6.18 -9.28
N ASN A 333 -42.38 -6.42 -9.18
CA ASN A 333 -43.38 -5.66 -9.93
C ASN A 333 -43.64 -4.29 -9.27
N SER A 334 -44.31 -3.40 -10.00
CA SER A 334 -44.85 -2.15 -9.47
C SER A 334 -45.65 -2.38 -8.17
N GLY A 335 -45.41 -1.53 -7.16
CA GLY A 335 -45.96 -1.62 -5.81
C GLY A 335 -45.18 -2.47 -4.81
N ASP A 336 -44.03 -3.04 -5.17
CA ASP A 336 -43.08 -3.67 -4.24
C ASP A 336 -42.05 -2.63 -3.76
N ILE A 337 -42.29 -1.99 -2.62
CA ILE A 337 -41.51 -0.83 -2.15
C ILE A 337 -39.99 -1.10 -2.07
N VAL A 338 -39.59 -2.35 -1.81
CA VAL A 338 -38.19 -2.76 -1.69
C VAL A 338 -37.64 -3.19 -3.04
N PHE A 339 -38.35 -4.06 -3.77
CA PHE A 339 -37.81 -4.74 -4.94
C PHE A 339 -38.38 -4.27 -6.29
N GLN A 340 -39.24 -3.26 -6.35
CA GLN A 340 -39.83 -2.75 -7.60
C GLN A 340 -38.77 -2.42 -8.65
N ASN A 341 -38.85 -3.09 -9.80
CA ASN A 341 -38.05 -2.82 -10.99
C ASN A 341 -38.76 -3.40 -12.24
N PRO A 342 -39.84 -2.74 -12.72
CA PRO A 342 -40.63 -3.26 -13.83
C PRO A 342 -39.82 -3.40 -15.12
N ASP A 343 -38.81 -2.55 -15.32
CA ASP A 343 -37.93 -2.57 -16.49
C ASP A 343 -36.80 -3.60 -16.37
N LYS A 344 -36.53 -4.16 -15.18
CA LYS A 344 -35.46 -5.14 -14.91
C LYS A 344 -34.05 -4.67 -15.31
N ILE A 345 -33.84 -3.36 -15.35
CA ILE A 345 -32.53 -2.73 -15.55
C ILE A 345 -32.02 -2.26 -14.19
N SER A 346 -30.77 -2.53 -13.86
CA SER A 346 -30.15 -2.14 -12.60
C SER A 346 -28.82 -1.46 -12.84
N PHE A 347 -28.45 -0.54 -11.95
CA PHE A 347 -27.29 0.33 -12.06
C PHE A 347 -26.45 0.25 -10.79
N PHE A 348 -25.16 0.07 -11.00
CA PHE A 348 -24.12 0.21 -10.00
C PHE A 348 -23.17 1.32 -10.40
N GLN A 349 -22.74 2.11 -9.43
CA GLN A 349 -21.71 3.11 -9.62
C GLN A 349 -20.72 3.08 -8.45
N GLU A 350 -19.45 2.88 -8.76
CA GLU A 350 -18.37 2.93 -7.77
C GLU A 350 -18.33 4.31 -7.11
N GLY A 351 -18.20 4.35 -5.78
CA GLY A 351 -18.30 5.57 -4.98
C GLY A 351 -19.74 6.00 -4.62
N ILE A 352 -20.77 5.27 -5.06
CA ILE A 352 -22.15 5.47 -4.60
C ILE A 352 -22.59 4.28 -3.75
N ALA A 353 -23.07 4.55 -2.55
CA ALA A 353 -23.52 3.52 -1.62
C ALA A 353 -24.72 2.73 -2.18
N ALA A 354 -24.70 1.42 -1.98
CA ALA A 354 -25.82 0.53 -2.26
C ALA A 354 -27.08 0.94 -1.47
N ASN A 355 -28.26 0.66 -2.04
CA ASN A 355 -29.52 0.92 -1.36
C ASN A 355 -29.79 -0.18 -0.32
N LEU A 356 -29.54 0.11 0.97
CA LEU A 356 -29.86 -0.82 2.05
C LEU A 356 -31.35 -0.71 2.44
N MET A 357 -32.14 -1.74 2.18
CA MET A 357 -33.54 -1.86 2.59
C MET A 357 -33.81 -3.29 3.09
N ASP A 358 -34.49 -3.43 4.24
CA ASP A 358 -34.75 -4.73 4.89
C ASP A 358 -33.52 -5.66 5.07
N GLY A 359 -32.32 -5.07 5.16
CA GLY A 359 -31.06 -5.82 5.26
C GLY A 359 -30.53 -6.37 3.92
N ALA A 360 -31.27 -6.18 2.82
CA ALA A 360 -30.78 -6.44 1.47
C ALA A 360 -30.02 -5.22 0.94
N TYR A 361 -28.81 -5.44 0.43
CA TYR A 361 -28.08 -4.42 -0.30
C TYR A 361 -28.52 -4.45 -1.76
N LEU A 362 -29.26 -3.44 -2.20
CA LEU A 362 -29.89 -3.40 -3.51
C LEU A 362 -29.07 -2.62 -4.53
N ALA A 363 -29.01 -3.17 -5.75
CA ALA A 363 -28.67 -2.41 -6.95
C ALA A 363 -29.67 -1.26 -7.13
N ASN A 364 -29.22 -0.14 -7.71
CA ASN A 364 -30.14 0.96 -7.98
C ASN A 364 -31.00 0.64 -9.19
N GLN A 365 -32.31 0.86 -9.10
CA GLN A 365 -33.21 0.64 -10.23
C GLN A 365 -33.08 1.72 -11.32
N HIS A 366 -32.51 2.88 -10.96
CA HIS A 366 -32.35 4.02 -11.86
C HIS A 366 -30.87 4.38 -12.10
N PRO A 367 -30.53 4.94 -13.28
CA PRO A 367 -29.18 5.42 -13.54
C PRO A 367 -28.80 6.61 -12.64
N LEU A 368 -27.52 6.65 -12.26
CA LEU A 368 -26.98 7.46 -11.16
C LEU A 368 -26.13 8.68 -11.60
N LEU A 369 -26.13 9.06 -12.88
CA LEU A 369 -25.32 10.19 -13.34
C LEU A 369 -25.89 11.50 -12.81
N GLY A 370 -25.09 12.24 -12.06
CA GLY A 370 -25.53 13.45 -11.35
C GLY A 370 -26.16 13.19 -9.98
N ALA A 371 -26.12 11.94 -9.48
CA ALA A 371 -26.46 11.65 -8.09
C ALA A 371 -25.37 12.14 -7.13
N SER A 372 -25.77 12.61 -5.94
CA SER A 372 -24.86 12.87 -4.81
C SER A 372 -25.16 11.92 -3.65
N THR A 373 -24.13 11.35 -3.04
CA THR A 373 -24.21 10.55 -1.81
C THR A 373 -23.00 10.78 -0.91
N GLY A 374 -23.22 10.70 0.40
CA GLY A 374 -22.17 10.77 1.41
C GLY A 374 -21.41 9.44 1.60
N SER A 375 -20.69 9.39 2.73
CA SER A 375 -19.62 8.44 3.05
C SER A 375 -19.99 6.96 2.96
N LYS A 376 -18.99 6.15 2.58
CA LYS A 376 -19.00 4.69 2.62
C LYS A 376 -19.23 4.18 4.06
N SER A 377 -19.92 3.05 4.22
CA SER A 377 -20.07 2.35 5.51
C SER A 377 -19.29 1.04 5.50
N CYS A 378 -18.61 0.72 6.60
CA CYS A 378 -17.76 -0.48 6.71
C CYS A 378 -18.45 -1.65 7.43
N GLY A 379 -17.88 -2.84 7.27
CA GLY A 379 -18.40 -4.08 7.87
C GLY A 379 -17.85 -4.31 9.27
N TRP A 380 -18.37 -5.33 9.97
CA TRP A 380 -17.86 -5.68 11.30
C TRP A 380 -16.37 -6.01 11.26
N GLY A 381 -15.58 -5.35 12.11
CA GLY A 381 -14.13 -5.51 12.17
C GLY A 381 -13.34 -4.72 11.12
N THR A 382 -14.00 -3.87 10.32
CA THR A 382 -13.34 -2.83 9.49
C THR A 382 -13.83 -1.42 9.88
N THR A 383 -13.01 -0.42 9.59
CA THR A 383 -13.27 1.01 9.77
C THR A 383 -12.94 1.72 8.46
N LEU A 384 -13.44 2.94 8.24
CA LEU A 384 -12.93 3.76 7.16
C LEU A 384 -11.44 4.08 7.38
N ASP A 385 -10.70 4.17 6.28
CA ASP A 385 -9.37 4.77 6.26
C ASP A 385 -9.44 6.31 6.41
N GLU A 386 -8.30 6.97 6.58
CA GLU A 386 -8.23 8.43 6.76
C GLU A 386 -8.80 9.22 5.55
N ALA A 387 -8.87 8.59 4.37
CA ALA A 387 -9.47 9.17 3.17
C ALA A 387 -11.00 9.01 3.11
N GLY A 388 -11.59 8.07 3.87
CA GLY A 388 -13.00 7.70 3.75
C GLY A 388 -13.32 6.85 2.50
N GLU A 389 -12.31 6.29 1.84
CA GLU A 389 -12.40 5.60 0.55
C GLU A 389 -12.31 4.07 0.70
N ALA A 390 -11.46 3.56 1.60
CA ALA A 390 -11.27 2.14 1.87
C ALA A 390 -11.89 1.72 3.22
N CYS A 391 -12.23 0.44 3.37
CA CYS A 391 -12.61 -0.13 4.65
C CYS A 391 -11.46 -1.00 5.15
N VAL A 392 -10.65 -0.51 6.08
CA VAL A 392 -9.45 -1.19 6.60
C VAL A 392 -9.74 -1.95 7.89
N GLY A 393 -9.05 -3.05 8.17
CA GLY A 393 -9.23 -3.79 9.42
C GLY A 393 -8.98 -2.93 10.66
N GLN A 394 -9.92 -2.97 11.62
CA GLN A 394 -9.86 -2.17 12.85
C GLN A 394 -8.64 -2.55 13.71
N GLU A 395 -8.09 -1.61 14.47
CA GLU A 395 -7.13 -1.94 15.52
C GLU A 395 -7.75 -2.87 16.58
N ILE A 396 -6.98 -3.85 17.05
CA ILE A 396 -7.37 -4.72 18.17
C ILE A 396 -6.33 -4.53 19.28
N PRO A 397 -6.57 -3.65 20.26
CA PRO A 397 -5.55 -3.24 21.22
C PRO A 397 -5.22 -4.30 22.29
N ASN A 398 -6.04 -5.34 22.45
CA ASN A 398 -5.92 -6.33 23.53
C ASN A 398 -6.23 -7.77 23.04
N CYS A 399 -5.36 -8.34 22.21
CA CYS A 399 -5.35 -9.80 22.02
C CYS A 399 -4.79 -10.50 23.28
N PRO A 400 -5.29 -11.70 23.67
CA PRO A 400 -4.78 -12.45 24.81
C PRO A 400 -3.29 -12.83 24.66
N GLU A 401 -2.62 -13.05 25.78
CA GLU A 401 -1.23 -13.55 25.81
C GLU A 401 -1.09 -14.85 24.99
N GLY A 402 -0.07 -14.91 24.12
CA GLY A 402 0.09 -16.01 23.15
C GLY A 402 -0.81 -15.91 21.91
N THR A 403 -1.36 -14.73 21.62
CA THR A 403 -2.16 -14.45 20.40
C THR A 403 -1.87 -13.05 19.87
N TYR A 404 -2.03 -12.86 18.56
CA TYR A 404 -1.62 -11.65 17.84
C TYR A 404 -2.74 -11.11 16.95
N ALA A 405 -2.83 -9.78 16.84
CA ALA A 405 -3.78 -9.13 15.93
C ALA A 405 -3.29 -9.23 14.47
N VAL A 406 -4.15 -9.72 13.58
CA VAL A 406 -3.92 -9.79 12.13
C VAL A 406 -5.06 -9.09 11.37
N GLY A 407 -4.81 -8.73 10.11
CA GLY A 407 -5.77 -7.98 9.28
C GLY A 407 -5.90 -6.49 9.62
N VAL A 408 -5.29 -6.00 10.70
CA VAL A 408 -5.28 -4.57 11.08
C VAL A 408 -4.71 -3.73 9.93
N GLY A 409 -5.39 -2.65 9.56
CA GLY A 409 -5.00 -1.76 8.46
C GLY A 409 -5.17 -2.34 7.05
N GLN A 410 -5.53 -3.62 6.89
CA GLN A 410 -5.65 -4.25 5.57
C GLN A 410 -6.99 -3.92 4.91
N VAL A 411 -6.94 -3.54 3.64
CA VAL A 411 -8.13 -3.12 2.87
C VAL A 411 -9.09 -4.29 2.66
N ASP A 412 -10.34 -4.08 3.06
CA ASP A 412 -11.47 -5.02 3.06
C ASP A 412 -11.24 -6.34 3.84
N VAL A 413 -10.28 -6.37 4.75
CA VAL A 413 -10.00 -7.54 5.61
C VAL A 413 -10.35 -7.19 7.05
N ALA A 414 -11.36 -7.87 7.61
CA ALA A 414 -11.77 -7.65 8.99
C ALA A 414 -10.72 -8.21 9.97
N SER A 415 -10.26 -7.37 10.89
CA SER A 415 -9.22 -7.77 11.84
C SER A 415 -9.73 -8.78 12.87
N LYS A 416 -8.80 -9.62 13.36
CA LYS A 416 -9.03 -10.61 14.40
C LYS A 416 -7.74 -10.97 15.14
N CYS A 417 -7.85 -11.55 16.33
CA CYS A 417 -6.73 -12.23 16.97
C CYS A 417 -6.56 -13.62 16.36
N VAL A 418 -5.31 -14.08 16.23
CA VAL A 418 -4.91 -15.44 15.82
C VAL A 418 -3.88 -15.95 16.84
N ALA A 419 -3.90 -17.25 17.13
CA ALA A 419 -2.96 -17.85 18.08
C ALA A 419 -1.50 -17.79 17.62
N GLU A 420 -0.57 -17.86 18.56
CA GLU A 420 0.84 -18.11 18.29
C GLU A 420 1.04 -19.56 17.78
N PHE A 421 1.94 -19.74 16.80
CA PHE A 421 2.40 -21.06 16.37
C PHE A 421 3.66 -21.45 17.15
N ASP A 422 4.00 -22.74 17.21
CA ASP A 422 5.18 -23.22 17.93
C ASP A 422 6.38 -23.37 16.97
N PRO A 423 7.39 -22.47 17.01
CA PRO A 423 8.53 -22.50 16.08
C PRO A 423 9.47 -23.69 16.27
N GLU A 424 9.24 -24.56 17.25
CA GLU A 424 9.97 -25.82 17.45
C GLU A 424 9.23 -27.06 16.91
N THR A 425 7.92 -26.96 16.64
CA THR A 425 7.11 -28.10 16.15
C THR A 425 6.32 -27.82 14.87
N THR A 426 6.15 -26.56 14.47
CA THR A 426 5.56 -26.17 13.19
C THR A 426 6.54 -26.38 12.04
N THR A 427 6.24 -27.34 11.16
CA THR A 427 6.89 -27.45 9.85
C THR A 427 6.12 -26.64 8.82
N PHE A 428 6.74 -25.60 8.26
CA PHE A 428 6.18 -24.83 7.15
C PHE A 428 6.42 -25.52 5.80
N LEU A 429 5.40 -25.55 4.95
CA LEU A 429 5.47 -26.08 3.59
C LEU A 429 5.11 -24.98 2.58
N LEU A 430 5.82 -24.98 1.45
CA LEU A 430 5.47 -24.20 0.27
C LEU A 430 4.30 -24.91 -0.45
N ARG A 431 3.14 -24.27 -0.62
CA ARG A 431 1.92 -24.91 -1.15
C ARG A 431 1.23 -24.03 -2.18
N GLY A 432 1.14 -24.45 -3.45
CA GLY A 432 0.55 -23.61 -4.50
C GLY A 432 0.29 -24.32 -5.83
N GLY A 433 0.07 -23.55 -6.88
CA GLY A 433 -0.24 -24.06 -8.23
C GLY A 433 0.85 -24.95 -8.83
N PHE A 434 2.14 -24.67 -8.55
CA PHE A 434 3.29 -25.40 -9.11
C PHE A 434 3.58 -26.74 -8.43
N ASN A 435 3.09 -26.99 -7.21
CA ASN A 435 3.33 -28.25 -6.48
C ASN A 435 2.07 -28.88 -5.86
N GLY A 436 0.91 -28.26 -6.05
CA GLY A 436 -0.40 -28.71 -5.60
C GLY A 436 -0.83 -28.14 -4.24
N TRP A 437 -2.06 -27.64 -4.18
CA TRP A 437 -2.74 -27.19 -2.95
C TRP A 437 -3.12 -28.31 -1.96
N GLY A 438 -2.89 -29.57 -2.34
CA GLY A 438 -3.09 -30.73 -1.44
C GLY A 438 -2.12 -30.73 -0.27
N ASN A 439 -2.08 -31.80 0.52
CA ASN A 439 -0.94 -32.01 1.43
C ASN A 439 0.22 -32.48 0.55
N PRO A 440 1.24 -31.63 0.27
CA PRO A 440 2.27 -31.97 -0.70
C PRO A 440 3.12 -33.14 -0.20
N THR A 441 3.81 -33.80 -1.11
CA THR A 441 4.76 -34.87 -0.76
C THR A 441 6.02 -34.32 -0.11
N ASP A 442 6.79 -35.22 0.53
CA ASP A 442 8.17 -35.01 0.96
C ASP A 442 8.95 -34.15 -0.08
N GLY A 443 9.60 -33.08 0.38
CA GLY A 443 10.40 -32.19 -0.47
C GLY A 443 9.84 -30.78 -0.68
N THR A 444 8.78 -30.37 0.02
CA THR A 444 8.20 -29.00 -0.03
C THR A 444 8.32 -28.22 1.28
N GLU A 445 8.83 -28.87 2.32
CA GLU A 445 9.11 -28.32 3.63
C GLU A 445 10.26 -27.31 3.56
N PHE A 446 10.13 -26.20 4.28
CA PHE A 446 11.23 -25.27 4.53
C PHE A 446 12.20 -25.82 5.60
N GLU A 447 13.49 -25.57 5.41
CA GLU A 447 14.53 -25.80 6.41
C GLU A 447 14.56 -24.63 7.40
N LYS A 448 14.40 -24.88 8.71
CA LYS A 448 14.65 -23.87 9.76
C LYS A 448 16.16 -23.67 9.91
N VAL A 449 16.65 -22.46 9.67
CA VAL A 449 18.09 -22.10 9.78
C VAL A 449 18.43 -21.36 11.07
N ALA A 450 17.48 -20.59 11.60
CA ALA A 450 17.56 -19.93 12.90
C ALA A 450 16.15 -19.78 13.48
N ASP A 451 16.02 -19.23 14.68
CA ASP A 451 14.70 -18.90 15.23
C ASP A 451 14.01 -17.86 14.36
N GLY A 452 12.78 -18.19 13.94
CA GLY A 452 12.00 -17.39 13.02
C GLY A 452 12.50 -17.33 11.57
N GLN A 453 13.59 -18.00 11.21
CA GLN A 453 14.15 -17.98 9.84
C GLN A 453 14.14 -19.35 9.18
N TYR A 454 13.56 -19.41 8.00
CA TYR A 454 13.34 -20.62 7.22
C TYR A 454 13.73 -20.39 5.75
N ARG A 455 14.20 -21.43 5.06
CA ARG A 455 14.55 -21.34 3.63
C ARG A 455 14.16 -22.59 2.84
N LYS A 456 13.98 -22.44 1.53
CA LYS A 456 13.66 -23.54 0.63
C LYS A 456 14.26 -23.34 -0.77
N LEU A 457 15.03 -24.32 -1.24
CA LEU A 457 15.30 -24.47 -2.67
C LEU A 457 14.13 -25.18 -3.36
N PHE A 458 13.75 -24.66 -4.51
CA PHE A 458 12.73 -25.24 -5.39
C PHE A 458 13.25 -25.24 -6.83
N GLU A 459 13.44 -26.44 -7.40
CA GLU A 459 13.71 -26.61 -8.82
C GLU A 459 12.38 -26.60 -9.57
N TYR A 460 12.21 -25.63 -10.48
CA TYR A 460 11.02 -25.58 -11.32
C TYR A 460 11.34 -26.21 -12.69
N GLY A 461 11.06 -27.52 -12.79
CA GLY A 461 11.36 -28.35 -13.95
C GLY A 461 10.35 -28.23 -15.10
N ALA A 462 10.78 -28.62 -16.30
CA ALA A 462 10.00 -28.54 -17.54
C ALA A 462 8.64 -29.27 -17.47
N HIS A 463 7.64 -28.68 -18.12
CA HIS A 463 6.28 -29.22 -18.26
C HIS A 463 6.24 -30.70 -18.68
N PRO A 464 5.23 -31.48 -18.23
CA PRO A 464 5.00 -32.84 -18.74
C PRO A 464 4.80 -32.79 -20.26
N ALA A 465 5.55 -33.61 -21.00
CA ALA A 465 5.56 -33.62 -22.47
C ALA A 465 4.20 -33.91 -23.14
N ASP A 466 3.19 -34.30 -22.35
CA ASP A 466 1.86 -34.70 -22.77
C ASP A 466 0.79 -33.58 -22.62
N VAL A 467 1.16 -32.39 -22.12
CA VAL A 467 0.24 -31.24 -22.01
C VAL A 467 0.28 -30.43 -23.31
N PRO A 468 -0.82 -30.31 -24.08
CA PRO A 468 -0.87 -29.43 -25.23
C PRO A 468 -0.85 -27.97 -24.78
N LEU A 469 -0.10 -27.13 -25.51
CA LEU A 469 -0.18 -25.67 -25.39
C LEU A 469 -1.57 -25.21 -25.87
N GLU A 470 -2.48 -24.96 -24.93
CA GLU A 470 -3.72 -24.23 -25.21
C GLU A 470 -3.40 -22.74 -25.37
N PHE A 471 -2.96 -22.38 -26.57
CA PHE A 471 -3.08 -21.01 -27.05
C PHE A 471 -4.57 -20.63 -27.07
N ALA A 472 -4.91 -19.48 -26.50
CA ALA A 472 -6.25 -18.91 -26.65
C ALA A 472 -6.58 -18.78 -28.15
N PRO A 473 -7.85 -18.91 -28.58
CA PRO A 473 -8.23 -18.91 -30.00
C PRO A 473 -7.93 -17.61 -30.76
N ASP A 474 -7.45 -16.59 -30.04
CA ASP A 474 -7.05 -15.25 -30.44
C ASP A 474 -5.56 -14.94 -30.16
N ALA A 475 -4.76 -15.91 -29.70
CA ALA A 475 -3.34 -15.72 -29.41
C ALA A 475 -2.52 -15.52 -30.70
N SER A 476 -2.14 -14.27 -30.97
CA SER A 476 -1.15 -13.92 -31.98
C SER A 476 0.26 -14.17 -31.46
N VAL A 477 1.06 -14.96 -32.20
CA VAL A 477 2.52 -14.99 -32.01
C VAL A 477 3.09 -13.70 -32.57
N GLU A 478 3.52 -12.80 -31.70
CA GLU A 478 4.21 -11.58 -32.10
C GLU A 478 5.70 -11.85 -32.33
N VAL A 479 6.21 -11.46 -33.49
CA VAL A 479 7.64 -11.44 -33.78
C VAL A 479 8.03 -9.97 -33.98
N GLU A 480 8.53 -9.33 -32.92
CA GLU A 480 9.12 -8.01 -33.06
C GLU A 480 10.38 -8.10 -33.92
N THR A 481 10.33 -7.47 -35.09
CA THR A 481 11.53 -7.15 -35.86
C THR A 481 12.02 -5.77 -35.46
N ALA A 482 13.33 -5.51 -35.60
CA ALA A 482 14.03 -4.32 -35.08
C ALA A 482 13.61 -2.94 -35.67
N ALA A 483 12.43 -2.86 -36.29
CA ALA A 483 11.80 -1.64 -36.78
C ALA A 483 10.28 -1.57 -36.46
N GLY A 484 9.75 -2.40 -35.55
CA GLY A 484 8.40 -2.25 -35.00
C GLY A 484 7.24 -2.62 -35.94
N ALA A 485 7.47 -3.54 -36.89
CA ALA A 485 6.43 -4.06 -37.77
C ALA A 485 5.94 -5.45 -37.29
N THR A 486 4.66 -5.54 -36.92
CA THR A 486 4.01 -6.78 -36.47
C THR A 486 3.51 -7.62 -37.66
N LEU A 487 3.86 -8.91 -37.69
CA LEU A 487 3.34 -9.89 -38.65
C LEU A 487 2.40 -10.87 -37.95
N THR A 488 1.10 -10.68 -38.09
CA THR A 488 0.09 -11.58 -37.52
C THR A 488 -0.21 -12.75 -38.47
N PHE A 489 -0.11 -13.98 -37.98
CA PHE A 489 -0.53 -15.19 -38.68
C PHE A 489 -1.69 -15.86 -37.95
N VAL A 490 -2.62 -16.45 -38.70
CA VAL A 490 -3.67 -17.32 -38.16
C VAL A 490 -3.30 -18.76 -38.52
N GLN A 491 -3.29 -19.66 -37.55
CA GLN A 491 -3.00 -21.07 -37.76
C GLN A 491 -3.99 -21.68 -38.78
N PRO A 492 -3.53 -22.24 -39.91
CA PRO A 492 -4.42 -22.89 -40.86
C PRO A 492 -4.98 -24.19 -40.28
N THR A 493 -6.27 -24.39 -40.47
CA THR A 493 -7.00 -25.64 -40.18
C THR A 493 -7.43 -26.33 -41.47
N ASP A 494 -7.62 -27.64 -41.42
CA ASP A 494 -8.30 -28.38 -42.50
C ASP A 494 -9.82 -28.13 -42.51
N ASP A 495 -10.52 -28.71 -43.51
CA ASP A 495 -11.98 -28.65 -43.67
C ASP A 495 -12.75 -29.31 -42.49
N GLU A 496 -12.05 -29.98 -41.58
CA GLU A 496 -12.58 -30.72 -40.43
C GLU A 496 -12.25 -30.01 -39.09
N GLY A 497 -11.51 -28.90 -39.13
CA GLY A 497 -11.17 -28.03 -38.00
C GLY A 497 -9.86 -28.38 -37.29
N ASN A 498 -9.05 -29.30 -37.81
CA ASN A 498 -7.77 -29.68 -37.21
C ASN A 498 -6.64 -28.77 -37.72
N ASN A 499 -5.72 -28.37 -36.83
CA ASN A 499 -4.52 -27.64 -37.22
C ASN A 499 -3.66 -28.45 -38.20
N VAL A 500 -3.27 -27.84 -39.32
CA VAL A 500 -2.40 -28.47 -40.34
C VAL A 500 -1.01 -27.87 -40.36
N ASP A 501 0.00 -28.70 -40.66
CA ASP A 501 1.35 -28.26 -40.99
C ASP A 501 1.31 -27.23 -42.12
N PHE A 502 1.96 -26.09 -41.94
CA PHE A 502 2.26 -25.20 -43.07
C PHE A 502 3.71 -24.73 -43.02
N VAL A 503 4.32 -24.73 -44.20
CA VAL A 503 5.68 -24.21 -44.42
C VAL A 503 5.52 -22.92 -45.22
N LEU A 504 5.84 -21.79 -44.61
CA LEU A 504 5.85 -20.51 -45.31
C LEU A 504 7.17 -20.40 -46.09
N ASP A 505 7.17 -20.91 -47.32
CA ASP A 505 8.28 -20.72 -48.25
C ASP A 505 8.27 -19.27 -48.76
N LEU A 506 9.05 -18.42 -48.08
CA LEU A 506 9.23 -17.01 -48.43
C LEU A 506 9.76 -16.80 -49.86
N ASN A 507 10.32 -17.82 -50.51
CA ASN A 507 10.76 -17.76 -51.92
C ASN A 507 9.60 -17.93 -52.92
N ASN A 508 8.40 -18.29 -52.47
CA ASN A 508 7.20 -18.52 -53.30
C ASN A 508 6.07 -17.49 -53.05
N ILE A 509 6.30 -16.47 -52.22
CA ILE A 509 5.43 -15.28 -52.21
C ILE A 509 5.58 -14.61 -53.58
N PRO A 510 4.49 -14.34 -54.32
CA PRO A 510 4.60 -13.69 -55.62
C PRO A 510 5.33 -12.36 -55.53
N ALA A 511 6.29 -12.14 -56.44
CA ALA A 511 6.71 -10.79 -56.79
C ALA A 511 5.44 -9.97 -57.11
N ASP A 512 5.43 -8.70 -56.70
CA ASP A 512 4.27 -7.81 -56.74
C ASP A 512 3.18 -8.06 -55.67
N THR A 513 3.47 -8.86 -54.62
CA THR A 513 2.57 -8.95 -53.44
C THR A 513 2.58 -7.61 -52.68
N VAL A 514 1.39 -7.04 -52.47
CA VAL A 514 1.17 -5.77 -51.78
C VAL A 514 0.82 -6.01 -50.32
N PHE A 515 1.58 -5.39 -49.43
CA PHE A 515 1.34 -5.32 -47.99
C PHE A 515 0.77 -3.94 -47.65
N MET A 516 -0.19 -3.90 -46.73
CA MET A 516 -0.74 -2.64 -46.19
C MET A 516 -0.14 -2.36 -44.82
N MET A 517 0.47 -1.19 -44.68
CA MET A 517 0.93 -0.66 -43.38
C MET A 517 -0.28 -0.15 -42.58
N ALA A 518 -0.11 -0.01 -41.26
CA ALA A 518 -1.18 0.43 -40.35
C ALA A 518 -1.73 1.85 -40.65
N ASP A 519 -0.97 2.67 -41.37
CA ASP A 519 -1.37 4.01 -41.83
C ASP A 519 -2.10 4.01 -43.19
N GLY A 520 -2.22 2.86 -43.86
CA GLY A 520 -2.82 2.72 -45.18
C GLY A 520 -1.84 2.86 -46.35
N THR A 521 -0.52 2.80 -46.11
CA THR A 521 0.50 2.77 -47.18
C THR A 521 0.64 1.39 -47.79
N GLU A 522 0.52 1.28 -49.12
CA GLU A 522 0.80 0.06 -49.88
C GLU A 522 2.30 -0.10 -50.15
N VAL A 523 2.87 -1.26 -49.78
CA VAL A 523 4.30 -1.60 -49.96
C VAL A 523 4.41 -2.90 -50.73
N THR A 524 5.24 -2.95 -51.77
CA THR A 524 5.26 -4.07 -52.72
C THR A 524 6.57 -4.85 -52.66
N LEU A 525 6.48 -6.18 -52.58
CA LEU A 525 7.64 -7.07 -52.57
C LEU A 525 8.35 -7.09 -53.94
N ALA A 526 9.62 -6.71 -53.98
CA ALA A 526 10.42 -6.66 -55.19
C ALA A 526 10.74 -8.06 -55.72
N ALA A 527 10.87 -8.20 -57.05
CA ALA A 527 11.10 -9.48 -57.71
C ALA A 527 12.46 -10.15 -57.41
N ASP A 528 13.44 -9.40 -56.91
CA ASP A 528 14.79 -9.89 -56.63
C ASP A 528 15.20 -9.58 -55.17
N GLY A 529 15.34 -10.63 -54.34
CA GLY A 529 16.05 -10.55 -53.06
C GLY A 529 15.23 -10.26 -51.79
N ASN A 530 13.90 -10.44 -51.81
CA ASN A 530 13.00 -10.22 -50.66
C ASN A 530 13.05 -8.79 -50.08
N VAL A 531 13.33 -7.80 -50.93
CA VAL A 531 13.35 -6.38 -50.56
C VAL A 531 11.95 -5.79 -50.72
N LEU A 532 11.49 -5.02 -49.74
CA LEU A 532 10.25 -4.24 -49.82
C LEU A 532 10.50 -2.91 -50.52
N THR A 533 9.59 -2.50 -51.40
CA THR A 533 9.70 -1.26 -52.20
C THR A 533 8.46 -0.40 -52.05
N LEU A 534 8.68 0.91 -51.84
CA LEU A 534 7.62 1.92 -51.82
C LEU A 534 7.17 2.30 -53.25
N PRO A 535 5.94 2.81 -53.43
CA PRO A 535 5.45 3.29 -54.71
C PRO A 535 6.29 4.44 -55.30
N GLU A 536 6.50 4.43 -56.61
CA GLU A 536 7.31 5.45 -57.31
C GLU A 536 6.59 6.81 -57.34
N GLY A 537 6.93 7.70 -56.40
CA GLY A 537 6.47 9.10 -56.39
C GLY A 537 6.11 9.68 -55.02
N GLU A 538 6.06 8.87 -53.96
CA GLU A 538 5.82 9.35 -52.59
C GLU A 538 7.10 9.94 -51.96
N GLU A 539 6.97 11.03 -51.19
CA GLU A 539 8.08 11.54 -50.36
C GLU A 539 8.20 10.69 -49.09
N ALA A 540 9.40 10.16 -48.82
CA ALA A 540 9.63 9.26 -47.70
C ALA A 540 9.31 9.93 -46.34
N PRO A 541 8.58 9.26 -45.43
CA PRO A 541 8.59 9.66 -44.02
C PRO A 541 10.01 9.56 -43.48
N ALA A 542 10.35 10.41 -42.50
CA ALA A 542 11.72 10.64 -42.04
C ALA A 542 12.30 9.50 -41.16
N VAL A 543 12.42 8.30 -41.73
CA VAL A 543 13.21 7.17 -41.22
C VAL A 543 14.14 6.75 -42.37
N GLU A 544 15.43 7.08 -42.27
CA GLU A 544 16.41 6.72 -43.29
C GLU A 544 16.60 5.19 -43.34
N GLU A 545 16.19 4.59 -44.46
CA GLU A 545 16.48 3.19 -44.88
C GLU A 545 15.96 2.04 -43.99
N LEU A 546 14.65 1.79 -44.01
CA LEU A 546 14.07 0.51 -43.56
C LEU A 546 14.38 -0.61 -44.58
N SER A 547 15.58 -1.19 -44.49
CA SER A 547 16.02 -2.31 -45.33
C SER A 547 16.22 -3.60 -44.52
N ILE A 548 15.15 -4.40 -44.43
CA ILE A 548 15.21 -5.72 -43.76
C ILE A 548 15.72 -6.75 -44.77
N THR A 549 16.94 -7.26 -44.56
CA THR A 549 17.51 -8.35 -45.38
C THR A 549 17.33 -9.69 -44.66
N ILE A 550 16.34 -10.49 -45.07
CA ILE A 550 16.17 -11.86 -44.56
C ILE A 550 17.11 -12.79 -45.35
N PRO A 551 17.95 -13.63 -44.70
CA PRO A 551 18.88 -14.52 -45.40
C PRO A 551 18.18 -15.47 -46.38
N ALA A 552 18.69 -15.55 -47.61
CA ALA A 552 18.16 -16.45 -48.63
C ALA A 552 18.25 -17.92 -48.18
N GLY A 553 17.12 -18.63 -48.24
CA GLY A 553 16.99 -20.01 -47.75
C GLY A 553 16.44 -20.15 -46.32
N SER A 554 16.06 -19.05 -45.66
CA SER A 554 15.31 -19.10 -44.40
C SER A 554 13.93 -19.75 -44.63
N MET A 555 13.62 -20.82 -43.89
CA MET A 555 12.29 -21.44 -43.86
C MET A 555 11.69 -21.28 -42.47
N LEU A 556 10.50 -20.68 -42.37
CA LEU A 556 9.71 -20.74 -41.14
C LEU A 556 8.83 -22.00 -41.19
N THR A 557 9.05 -22.92 -40.26
CA THR A 557 8.31 -24.18 -40.16
C THR A 557 7.58 -24.21 -38.82
N LEU A 558 6.25 -24.24 -38.85
CA LEU A 558 5.41 -24.44 -37.68
C LEU A 558 4.72 -25.79 -37.86
N ALA A 559 5.09 -26.76 -37.01
CA ALA A 559 4.58 -28.13 -37.10
C ALA A 559 3.28 -28.28 -36.30
N ALA A 560 2.29 -28.94 -36.90
CA ALA A 560 1.07 -29.36 -36.22
C ALA A 560 1.42 -30.42 -35.16
N GLY A 561 1.21 -30.08 -33.89
CA GLY A 561 1.62 -30.90 -32.76
C GLY A 561 3.03 -30.61 -32.23
N ALA A 562 3.60 -29.44 -32.57
CA ALA A 562 4.74 -28.90 -31.83
C ALA A 562 4.41 -28.88 -30.32
N ASN A 563 5.22 -29.55 -29.52
CA ASN A 563 5.07 -29.60 -28.07
C ASN A 563 6.08 -28.65 -27.39
N HIS A 564 6.00 -28.55 -26.06
CA HIS A 564 6.87 -27.65 -25.28
C HIS A 564 8.38 -27.96 -25.42
N ALA A 565 8.78 -29.15 -25.90
CA ALA A 565 10.18 -29.50 -26.14
C ALA A 565 10.68 -29.14 -27.56
N ASP A 566 9.77 -28.82 -28.50
CA ASP A 566 10.13 -28.33 -29.84
C ASP A 566 10.42 -26.81 -29.84
N PHE A 567 9.97 -26.09 -28.81
CA PHE A 567 10.34 -24.71 -28.51
C PHE A 567 11.34 -24.68 -27.37
N ALA A 568 12.59 -24.29 -27.66
CA ALA A 568 13.50 -23.89 -26.59
C ALA A 568 13.01 -22.55 -26.00
N CYS A 569 12.39 -22.60 -24.82
CA CYS A 569 12.07 -21.42 -24.03
C CYS A 569 13.36 -20.67 -23.69
N THR A 570 13.62 -19.60 -24.43
CA THR A 570 14.76 -18.70 -24.24
C THR A 570 14.30 -17.54 -23.36
N GLU A 571 14.97 -17.37 -22.21
CA GLU A 571 14.96 -16.26 -21.23
C GLU A 571 13.62 -15.63 -20.76
N ASP A 572 12.59 -15.48 -21.60
CA ASP A 572 11.36 -14.72 -21.35
C ASP A 572 10.12 -15.57 -20.97
N CYS A 573 10.25 -16.90 -20.88
CA CYS A 573 9.14 -17.80 -20.51
C CYS A 573 8.82 -17.74 -18.99
N LEU A 574 8.14 -16.67 -18.57
CA LEU A 574 7.67 -16.45 -17.19
C LEU A 574 6.24 -16.98 -16.99
N THR A 575 6.10 -18.05 -16.21
CA THR A 575 4.79 -18.60 -15.82
C THR A 575 4.33 -17.98 -14.50
N SER A 576 3.05 -17.57 -14.44
CA SER A 576 2.45 -16.96 -13.24
C SER A 576 1.81 -18.01 -12.34
N TYR A 577 2.10 -17.94 -11.04
CA TYR A 577 1.67 -18.91 -10.04
C TYR A 577 1.13 -18.24 -8.78
N ASN A 578 0.17 -18.91 -8.14
CA ASN A 578 -0.36 -18.55 -6.82
C ASN A 578 0.03 -19.62 -5.79
N PHE A 579 0.45 -19.20 -4.60
CA PHE A 579 0.82 -20.10 -3.49
C PHE A 579 0.55 -19.48 -2.11
N LYS A 580 0.69 -20.29 -1.06
CA LYS A 580 0.79 -19.87 0.35
C LYS A 580 1.91 -20.66 1.04
N ILE A 581 2.27 -20.19 2.23
CA ILE A 581 3.06 -20.98 3.18
C ILE A 581 2.10 -21.47 4.26
N ALA A 582 2.03 -22.78 4.47
CA ALA A 582 1.19 -23.33 5.54
C ALA A 582 1.81 -24.58 6.14
N ASP A 583 1.46 -24.89 7.38
CA ASP A 583 1.69 -26.23 7.93
C ASP A 583 0.80 -27.28 7.24
N ALA A 584 0.97 -28.57 7.58
CA ALA A 584 0.23 -29.66 6.94
C ALA A 584 -1.30 -29.56 7.15
N ASP A 585 -1.71 -29.12 8.34
CA ASP A 585 -3.11 -29.09 8.78
C ASP A 585 -3.88 -27.82 8.37
N TRP A 586 -3.21 -26.86 7.70
CA TRP A 586 -3.74 -25.51 7.44
C TRP A 586 -4.16 -24.78 8.73
N SER A 587 -3.34 -24.90 9.78
CA SER A 587 -3.64 -24.23 11.05
C SER A 587 -3.56 -22.71 10.87
N GLU A 588 -4.49 -22.00 11.51
CA GLU A 588 -4.68 -20.57 11.31
C GLU A 588 -3.44 -19.74 11.68
N ALA A 589 -2.73 -20.16 12.73
CA ALA A 589 -1.50 -19.56 13.23
C ALA A 589 -0.28 -19.76 12.32
N ALA A 590 -0.28 -20.82 11.49
CA ALA A 590 0.83 -21.20 10.64
C ALA A 590 0.52 -21.07 9.13
N THR A 591 -0.64 -20.52 8.76
CA THR A 591 -1.07 -20.32 7.37
C THR A 591 -0.92 -18.86 6.96
N TYR A 592 0.11 -18.58 6.17
CA TYR A 592 0.51 -17.25 5.71
C TYR A 592 0.17 -17.01 4.24
N GLY A 593 -0.33 -15.82 3.96
CA GLY A 593 -0.62 -15.32 2.63
C GLY A 593 -0.21 -13.87 2.44
N GLY A 594 -0.33 -13.38 1.21
CA GLY A 594 -0.04 -11.98 0.87
C GLY A 594 -1.01 -11.02 1.57
N ILE A 595 -0.52 -9.82 1.91
CA ILE A 595 -1.37 -8.76 2.44
C ILE A 595 -2.27 -8.22 1.32
N LYS A 596 -3.58 -8.11 1.57
CA LYS A 596 -4.51 -7.57 0.56
C LYS A 596 -4.19 -6.11 0.25
N GLY A 597 -3.99 -5.79 -1.03
CA GLY A 597 -3.56 -4.47 -1.49
C GLY A 597 -2.06 -4.18 -1.29
N GLY A 598 -1.27 -5.13 -0.79
CA GLY A 598 0.18 -5.02 -0.70
C GLY A 598 0.88 -5.24 -2.04
N ASP A 599 2.18 -4.97 -2.07
CA ASP A 599 3.03 -5.18 -3.25
C ASP A 599 3.00 -6.63 -3.75
N ALA A 600 3.08 -6.80 -5.07
CA ALA A 600 3.33 -8.11 -5.67
C ALA A 600 4.72 -8.65 -5.28
N LEU A 601 4.82 -9.97 -5.09
CA LEU A 601 6.10 -10.64 -4.91
C LEU A 601 6.81 -10.76 -6.26
N VAL A 602 8.09 -10.36 -6.29
CA VAL A 602 8.94 -10.32 -7.48
C VAL A 602 10.22 -11.08 -7.19
N VAL A 603 10.66 -11.89 -8.14
CA VAL A 603 11.93 -12.63 -8.06
C VAL A 603 13.09 -11.63 -8.05
N GLY A 604 13.99 -11.73 -7.07
CA GLY A 604 15.11 -10.80 -6.87
C GLY A 604 14.67 -9.39 -6.42
N GLY A 605 13.45 -9.25 -5.88
CA GLY A 605 12.94 -8.02 -5.27
C GLY A 605 12.90 -8.11 -3.75
N ASP A 606 12.72 -6.96 -3.08
CA ASP A 606 12.70 -6.87 -1.61
C ASP A 606 11.65 -7.81 -0.97
N ALA A 607 12.01 -8.36 0.20
CA ALA A 607 11.14 -9.21 1.01
C ALA A 607 9.74 -8.60 1.22
N LYS A 608 8.69 -9.36 0.87
CA LYS A 608 7.29 -8.94 0.99
C LYS A 608 6.67 -9.41 2.29
N ALA A 609 6.00 -8.49 2.98
CA ALA A 609 5.28 -8.78 4.21
C ALA A 609 4.09 -9.72 3.96
N LEU A 610 3.92 -10.69 4.86
CA LEU A 610 2.85 -11.67 4.85
C LEU A 610 2.00 -11.53 6.11
N THR A 611 0.78 -12.07 6.05
CA THR A 611 -0.14 -12.11 7.20
C THR A 611 -0.65 -13.52 7.40
N ALA A 612 -0.68 -14.00 8.66
CA ALA A 612 -1.35 -15.24 8.98
C ALA A 612 -2.88 -15.06 9.03
N GLY A 613 -3.59 -16.18 9.00
CA GLY A 613 -5.02 -16.26 9.32
C GLY A 613 -5.92 -16.64 8.15
N GLU A 614 -6.87 -17.54 8.42
CA GLU A 614 -7.90 -17.94 7.47
C GLU A 614 -8.75 -16.72 7.06
N ASN A 615 -8.94 -16.50 5.76
CA ASN A 615 -9.64 -15.32 5.21
C ASN A 615 -8.97 -13.96 5.55
N VAL A 616 -7.68 -13.97 5.94
CA VAL A 616 -6.85 -12.76 6.11
C VAL A 616 -5.79 -12.72 5.01
N GLY A 617 -4.86 -13.69 5.02
CA GLY A 617 -3.81 -13.81 4.01
C GLY A 617 -4.34 -14.27 2.66
N GLN A 618 -4.06 -13.49 1.61
CA GLN A 618 -4.42 -13.80 0.23
C GLN A 618 -3.44 -14.80 -0.40
N ASP A 619 -3.77 -15.33 -1.58
CA ASP A 619 -2.79 -16.10 -2.35
C ASP A 619 -1.63 -15.18 -2.78
N ILE A 620 -0.40 -15.66 -2.64
CA ILE A 620 0.82 -14.97 -3.04
C ILE A 620 1.05 -15.26 -4.53
N GLY A 621 0.92 -14.23 -5.37
CA GLY A 621 1.26 -14.31 -6.79
C GLY A 621 2.76 -14.14 -7.02
N ILE A 622 3.36 -14.99 -7.84
CA ILE A 622 4.75 -14.90 -8.29
C ILE A 622 4.88 -15.30 -9.77
N LYS A 623 5.85 -14.71 -10.48
CA LYS A 623 6.25 -15.15 -11.82
C LYS A 623 7.59 -15.86 -11.75
N MET A 624 7.68 -17.06 -12.31
CA MET A 624 8.90 -17.88 -12.33
C MET A 624 9.21 -18.34 -13.75
N GLN A 625 10.49 -18.30 -14.12
CA GLN A 625 11.05 -18.80 -15.36
C GLN A 625 11.17 -20.32 -15.30
N ASP A 626 10.70 -21.00 -16.34
CA ASP A 626 10.90 -22.46 -16.51
C ASP A 626 12.38 -22.88 -16.44
N THR A 627 12.63 -24.11 -16.00
CA THR A 627 13.96 -24.74 -15.88
C THR A 627 14.97 -24.01 -14.98
N SER A 628 14.47 -23.24 -14.02
CA SER A 628 15.28 -22.44 -13.08
C SER A 628 15.17 -22.94 -11.63
N VAL A 629 16.15 -22.54 -10.82
CA VAL A 629 16.18 -22.81 -9.38
C VAL A 629 15.79 -21.56 -8.61
N TYR A 630 14.94 -21.71 -7.61
CA TYR A 630 14.49 -20.63 -6.73
C TYR A 630 14.87 -20.88 -5.28
N GLN A 631 15.43 -19.88 -4.62
CA GLN A 631 15.58 -19.83 -3.18
C GLN A 631 14.44 -18.97 -2.59
N PHE A 632 13.54 -19.60 -1.86
CA PHE A 632 12.56 -18.93 -1.02
C PHE A 632 13.18 -18.73 0.38
N VAL A 633 13.22 -17.49 0.88
CA VAL A 633 13.56 -17.17 2.27
C VAL A 633 12.29 -16.70 2.95
N PHE A 634 11.87 -17.40 4.01
CA PHE A 634 10.69 -17.09 4.79
C PHE A 634 11.11 -16.72 6.21
N THR A 635 10.75 -15.52 6.64
CA THR A 635 10.93 -15.08 8.02
C THR A 635 9.56 -15.04 8.69
N ALA A 636 9.41 -15.66 9.85
CA ALA A 636 8.22 -15.57 10.69
C ALA A 636 8.62 -15.79 12.15
N GLU A 637 8.68 -14.70 12.91
CA GLU A 637 8.90 -14.76 14.37
C GLU A 637 7.58 -15.01 15.12
N GLN A 638 6.47 -14.45 14.61
CA GLN A 638 5.15 -14.43 15.23
C GLN A 638 4.05 -14.51 14.16
N ALA A 639 2.81 -14.81 14.55
CA ALA A 639 1.68 -14.96 13.61
C ALA A 639 1.39 -13.67 12.79
N ASN A 640 1.69 -12.49 13.33
CA ASN A 640 1.49 -11.20 12.67
C ASN A 640 2.78 -10.54 12.17
N ASN A 641 3.94 -11.19 12.31
CA ASN A 641 5.23 -10.69 11.83
C ASN A 641 5.90 -11.75 10.95
N ALA A 642 5.65 -11.67 9.64
CA ALA A 642 6.26 -12.55 8.66
C ALA A 642 6.55 -11.85 7.34
N SER A 643 7.55 -12.34 6.61
CA SER A 643 7.91 -11.89 5.26
C SER A 643 8.45 -13.04 4.42
N ILE A 644 8.43 -12.86 3.09
CA ILE A 644 9.03 -13.78 2.14
C ILE A 644 9.82 -13.04 1.06
N GLU A 645 10.99 -13.58 0.74
CA GLU A 645 11.87 -13.15 -0.36
C GLU A 645 12.10 -14.36 -1.28
N VAL A 646 12.24 -14.14 -2.58
CA VAL A 646 12.46 -15.22 -3.55
C VAL A 646 13.51 -14.79 -4.58
N ASP A 647 14.61 -15.51 -4.63
CA ASP A 647 15.69 -15.32 -5.59
C ASP A 647 15.71 -16.42 -6.65
N GLN A 648 16.04 -16.08 -7.89
CA GLN A 648 16.51 -17.06 -8.87
C GLN A 648 18.00 -17.29 -8.60
N VAL A 649 18.38 -18.53 -8.28
CA VAL A 649 19.75 -18.85 -7.87
C VAL A 649 20.44 -19.78 -8.88
N PRO A 650 21.76 -19.67 -9.06
CA PRO A 650 22.48 -20.41 -10.11
C PRO A 650 22.69 -21.91 -9.82
N VAL A 651 22.45 -22.36 -8.58
CA VAL A 651 22.75 -23.73 -8.14
C VAL A 651 21.68 -24.27 -7.19
N MET A 652 21.38 -25.57 -7.29
CA MET A 652 20.57 -26.32 -6.31
C MET A 652 21.35 -26.60 -5.02
N ALA A 653 21.82 -25.56 -4.32
CA ALA A 653 22.57 -25.70 -3.07
C ALA A 653 22.49 -24.42 -2.23
N PHE A 654 22.81 -24.55 -0.94
CA PHE A 654 23.07 -23.42 -0.04
C PHE A 654 24.58 -23.36 0.27
N PRO A 655 25.40 -22.63 -0.49
CA PRO A 655 26.85 -22.69 -0.35
C PRO A 655 27.33 -22.29 1.05
N ASN A 656 28.06 -23.17 1.70
CA ASN A 656 28.79 -22.86 2.93
C ASN A 656 30.28 -22.75 2.59
N ILE A 657 30.93 -21.67 3.02
CA ILE A 657 32.39 -21.57 3.00
C ILE A 657 32.97 -22.36 4.17
N VAL A 658 33.96 -23.20 3.89
CA VAL A 658 34.63 -24.07 4.85
C VAL A 658 36.05 -23.57 5.05
N ILE A 659 36.31 -22.93 6.19
CA ILE A 659 37.62 -22.36 6.57
C ILE A 659 38.27 -23.28 7.61
N ASP A 660 39.40 -23.90 7.25
CA ASP A 660 40.12 -24.88 8.08
C ASP A 660 39.22 -26.00 8.65
N GLY A 661 38.17 -26.38 7.92
CA GLY A 661 37.20 -27.40 8.31
C GLY A 661 36.00 -26.89 9.11
N THR A 662 35.88 -25.58 9.36
CA THR A 662 34.70 -24.95 9.97
C THR A 662 33.82 -24.39 8.86
N ALA A 663 32.58 -24.88 8.75
CA ALA A 663 31.61 -24.43 7.77
C ALA A 663 30.81 -23.23 8.29
N THR A 664 30.65 -22.21 7.44
CA THR A 664 29.83 -21.01 7.66
C THR A 664 28.95 -20.77 6.43
N ALA A 665 27.66 -20.53 6.61
CA ALA A 665 26.75 -20.26 5.50
C ALA A 665 27.11 -18.95 4.77
N MET A 666 26.95 -18.93 3.45
CA MET A 666 27.04 -17.72 2.62
C MET A 666 25.62 -17.27 2.25
N SER A 667 25.41 -15.96 2.19
CA SER A 667 24.13 -15.36 1.74
C SER A 667 24.17 -15.13 0.23
N TYR A 668 23.10 -15.44 -0.49
CA TYR A 668 22.92 -14.98 -1.87
C TYR A 668 22.79 -13.45 -1.90
N LYS A 669 23.24 -12.80 -2.97
CA LYS A 669 23.30 -11.32 -3.05
C LYS A 669 22.89 -10.75 -4.43
N GLY A 670 22.15 -11.53 -5.22
CA GLY A 670 21.94 -11.25 -6.64
C GLY A 670 23.17 -11.56 -7.49
N ASP A 671 23.09 -11.26 -8.79
CA ASP A 671 24.18 -11.39 -9.78
C ASP A 671 24.92 -12.75 -9.75
N ASN A 672 24.23 -13.84 -9.41
CA ASN A 672 24.80 -15.18 -9.25
C ASN A 672 25.94 -15.28 -8.19
N GLN A 673 25.99 -14.34 -7.26
CA GLN A 673 27.00 -14.27 -6.20
C GLN A 673 26.46 -14.68 -4.82
N TYR A 674 27.29 -15.42 -4.10
CA TYR A 674 27.13 -15.70 -2.67
C TYR A 674 28.25 -15.03 -1.89
N VAL A 675 27.93 -14.47 -0.73
CA VAL A 675 28.87 -13.71 0.10
C VAL A 675 28.90 -14.16 1.56
N LEU A 676 30.08 -14.11 2.17
CA LEU A 676 30.26 -14.05 3.62
C LEU A 676 31.02 -12.76 3.93
N VAL A 677 30.38 -11.81 4.62
CA VAL A 677 30.95 -10.49 4.92
C VAL A 677 31.52 -10.41 6.33
N GLN A 678 32.49 -9.51 6.52
CA GLN A 678 33.10 -9.18 7.81
C GLN A 678 33.72 -10.35 8.61
N GLN A 679 34.14 -11.43 7.96
CA GLN A 679 34.80 -12.55 8.62
C GLN A 679 36.19 -12.13 9.12
N GLU A 680 36.37 -12.08 10.45
CA GLU A 680 37.66 -11.77 11.07
C GLU A 680 38.65 -12.92 10.82
N LEU A 681 39.84 -12.59 10.31
CA LEU A 681 40.97 -13.52 10.18
C LEU A 681 42.26 -12.86 10.69
N ALA A 682 43.11 -13.67 11.33
CA ALA A 682 44.47 -13.28 11.66
C ALA A 682 45.41 -13.43 10.44
N ALA A 683 46.55 -12.76 10.46
CA ALA A 683 47.62 -12.99 9.47
C ALA A 683 48.09 -14.47 9.53
N GLY A 684 48.02 -15.17 8.39
CA GLY A 684 48.19 -16.62 8.33
C GLY A 684 47.86 -17.21 6.95
N THR A 685 47.72 -18.53 6.92
CA THR A 685 47.35 -19.29 5.71
C THR A 685 46.22 -20.23 6.07
N TYR A 686 45.16 -20.23 5.28
CA TYR A 686 43.90 -20.94 5.55
C TYR A 686 43.54 -21.86 4.39
N ALA A 687 42.94 -23.01 4.69
CA ALA A 687 42.34 -23.91 3.70
C ALA A 687 40.87 -23.51 3.49
N ILE A 688 40.52 -23.12 2.27
CA ILE A 688 39.17 -22.68 1.87
C ILE A 688 38.58 -23.69 0.89
N SER A 689 37.34 -24.14 1.13
CA SER A 689 36.52 -24.90 0.18
C SER A 689 35.06 -24.53 0.35
N PHE A 690 34.17 -24.97 -0.55
CA PHE A 690 32.74 -24.70 -0.48
C PHE A 690 31.96 -25.99 -0.51
N ALA A 691 30.96 -26.12 0.37
CA ALA A 691 30.21 -27.37 0.51
C ALA A 691 28.75 -27.15 0.94
N ASP A 692 27.91 -28.08 0.51
CA ASP A 692 26.58 -28.36 1.06
C ASP A 692 26.32 -29.86 0.85
N GLU A 693 26.58 -30.65 1.90
CA GLU A 693 26.48 -32.11 1.84
C GLU A 693 25.04 -32.60 1.62
N ALA A 694 24.03 -31.83 2.05
CA ALA A 694 22.63 -32.20 1.92
C ALA A 694 22.18 -32.17 0.45
N ASN A 695 22.70 -31.20 -0.32
CA ASN A 695 22.42 -31.03 -1.74
C ASN A 695 23.55 -31.51 -2.66
N ALA A 696 24.50 -32.31 -2.14
CA ALA A 696 25.61 -32.91 -2.88
C ALA A 696 26.53 -31.92 -3.62
N PHE A 697 26.65 -30.69 -3.10
CA PHE A 697 27.44 -29.60 -3.66
C PHE A 697 28.83 -29.55 -3.00
N ALA A 698 29.88 -29.49 -3.81
CA ALA A 698 31.26 -29.34 -3.35
C ALA A 698 32.13 -28.65 -4.41
N TYR A 699 32.66 -27.47 -4.08
CA TYR A 699 33.56 -26.69 -4.94
C TYR A 699 34.86 -26.35 -4.22
N GLY A 700 35.93 -26.28 -5.01
CA GLY A 700 37.29 -26.28 -4.48
C GLY A 700 38.34 -25.78 -5.46
N ALA A 701 39.61 -25.95 -5.10
CA ALA A 701 40.74 -25.56 -5.94
C ALA A 701 40.69 -26.21 -7.32
N GLY A 702 40.64 -25.37 -8.38
CA GLY A 702 40.75 -25.82 -9.76
C GLY A 702 42.19 -26.11 -10.16
N THR A 703 42.68 -25.43 -11.21
CA THR A 703 44.11 -25.50 -11.58
C THR A 703 45.01 -24.84 -10.54
N ASP A 704 44.50 -23.83 -9.86
CA ASP A 704 45.23 -22.99 -8.93
C ASP A 704 44.78 -23.31 -7.49
N SER A 705 45.76 -23.70 -6.67
CA SER A 705 45.55 -24.20 -5.30
C SER A 705 46.01 -23.21 -4.23
N ALA A 706 46.32 -21.98 -4.63
CA ALA A 706 46.67 -20.87 -3.77
C ALA A 706 45.98 -19.59 -4.24
N ALA A 707 45.65 -18.71 -3.29
CA ALA A 707 45.08 -17.39 -3.52
C ALA A 707 45.74 -16.37 -2.60
N ASP A 708 46.10 -15.20 -3.13
CA ASP A 708 46.37 -14.01 -2.31
C ASP A 708 45.09 -13.16 -2.15
N VAL A 709 45.06 -12.29 -1.14
CA VAL A 709 43.96 -11.33 -0.94
C VAL A 709 43.81 -10.42 -2.18
N ASN A 710 42.56 -10.24 -2.62
CA ASN A 710 42.11 -9.59 -3.85
C ASN A 710 42.36 -10.36 -5.15
N GLU A 711 42.99 -11.54 -5.12
CA GLU A 711 43.08 -12.43 -6.27
C GLU A 711 41.74 -13.14 -6.53
N VAL A 712 41.42 -13.38 -7.79
CA VAL A 712 40.27 -14.17 -8.22
C VAL A 712 40.77 -15.54 -8.66
N VAL A 713 40.26 -16.60 -8.05
CA VAL A 713 40.65 -17.99 -8.32
C VAL A 713 39.47 -18.76 -8.92
N THR A 714 39.70 -19.44 -10.04
CA THR A 714 38.71 -20.35 -10.64
C THR A 714 38.64 -21.66 -9.86
N LEU A 715 37.42 -22.07 -9.53
CA LEU A 715 37.11 -23.26 -8.77
C LEU A 715 36.83 -24.46 -9.68
N ALA A 716 36.89 -25.67 -9.11
CA ALA A 716 36.41 -26.89 -9.73
C ALA A 716 35.44 -27.64 -8.79
N ALA A 717 34.55 -28.44 -9.37
CA ALA A 717 33.61 -29.30 -8.64
C ALA A 717 34.30 -30.59 -8.12
N ASP A 718 35.37 -30.44 -7.33
CA ASP A 718 36.15 -31.55 -6.76
C ASP A 718 36.26 -31.53 -5.22
N GLY A 719 35.84 -30.44 -4.57
CA GLY A 719 35.93 -30.22 -3.12
C GLY A 719 37.37 -30.02 -2.58
N GLY A 720 38.35 -29.74 -3.44
CA GLY A 720 39.73 -29.46 -3.04
C GLY A 720 39.88 -28.13 -2.28
N ALA A 721 40.90 -27.99 -1.43
CA ALA A 721 41.12 -26.74 -0.70
C ALA A 721 41.97 -25.74 -1.49
N VAL A 722 41.47 -24.50 -1.65
CA VAL A 722 42.26 -23.32 -2.04
C VAL A 722 43.05 -22.84 -0.82
N THR A 723 44.34 -22.59 -1.00
CA THR A 723 45.24 -22.09 0.06
C THR A 723 45.24 -20.56 0.06
N LEU A 724 44.42 -19.93 0.90
CA LEU A 724 44.36 -18.47 1.01
C LEU A 724 45.47 -17.94 1.93
N THR A 725 46.24 -16.96 1.48
CA THR A 725 47.25 -16.27 2.31
C THR A 725 46.74 -14.89 2.73
N VAL A 726 46.71 -14.65 4.05
CA VAL A 726 46.27 -13.39 4.68
C VAL A 726 47.47 -12.72 5.33
N THR A 727 47.80 -11.50 4.91
CA THR A 727 48.96 -10.74 5.41
C THR A 727 48.68 -9.95 6.68
N ASP A 728 47.44 -9.50 6.87
CA ASP A 728 47.05 -8.52 7.88
C ASP A 728 45.86 -9.06 8.69
N ALA A 729 45.88 -8.85 10.01
CA ALA A 729 44.78 -9.26 10.86
C ALA A 729 43.65 -8.23 10.79
N GLN A 730 42.54 -8.58 10.12
CA GLN A 730 41.37 -7.71 9.90
C GLN A 730 40.15 -8.54 9.46
N LYS A 731 39.04 -7.85 9.19
CA LYS A 731 37.82 -8.42 8.60
C LYS A 731 37.94 -8.55 7.08
N TYR A 732 37.44 -9.67 6.55
CA TYR A 732 37.43 -10.02 5.14
C TYR A 732 36.03 -10.36 4.65
N ASP A 733 35.73 -9.94 3.42
CA ASP A 733 34.58 -10.38 2.66
C ASP A 733 35.01 -11.46 1.66
N PHE A 734 34.22 -12.51 1.59
CA PHE A 734 34.37 -13.61 0.65
C PHE A 734 33.24 -13.56 -0.38
N VAL A 735 33.59 -13.66 -1.65
CA VAL A 735 32.65 -13.72 -2.77
C VAL A 735 32.87 -15.03 -3.52
N LEU A 736 31.79 -15.78 -3.71
CA LEU A 736 31.71 -16.98 -4.54
C LEU A 736 30.76 -16.65 -5.70
N ASP A 737 31.27 -16.68 -6.93
CA ASP A 737 30.60 -16.18 -8.13
C ASP A 737 30.34 -17.32 -9.12
N PHE A 738 29.06 -17.52 -9.46
CA PHE A 738 28.57 -18.53 -10.39
C PHE A 738 28.03 -17.93 -11.70
N SER A 739 28.41 -16.69 -12.05
CA SER A 739 28.05 -16.05 -13.33
C SER A 739 28.51 -16.83 -14.56
N ASP A 740 29.56 -17.64 -14.42
CA ASP A 740 29.94 -18.69 -15.36
C ASP A 740 29.92 -20.04 -14.61
N LEU A 741 28.91 -20.87 -14.88
CA LEU A 741 28.73 -22.18 -14.24
C LEU A 741 29.84 -23.19 -14.60
N GLU A 742 30.51 -23.02 -15.74
CA GLU A 742 31.61 -23.88 -16.19
C GLU A 742 32.97 -23.43 -15.61
N ALA A 743 33.07 -22.17 -15.17
CA ALA A 743 34.27 -21.59 -14.58
C ALA A 743 33.98 -20.68 -13.35
N PRO A 744 33.29 -21.18 -12.31
CA PRO A 744 32.94 -20.39 -11.14
C PRO A 744 34.17 -19.89 -10.40
N THR A 745 34.07 -18.74 -9.74
CA THR A 745 35.23 -18.08 -9.14
C THR A 745 35.06 -17.75 -7.66
N PHE A 746 36.19 -17.59 -6.99
CA PHE A 746 36.29 -17.19 -5.60
C PHE A 746 37.20 -15.97 -5.47
N LYS A 747 36.82 -15.03 -4.61
CA LYS A 747 37.66 -13.90 -4.19
C LYS A 747 37.53 -13.65 -2.69
N ALA A 748 38.66 -13.42 -2.03
CA ALA A 748 38.73 -12.81 -0.69
C ALA A 748 39.18 -11.36 -0.81
N GLN A 749 38.55 -10.42 -0.12
CA GLN A 749 38.95 -9.00 -0.10
C GLN A 749 38.78 -8.39 1.31
N PRO A 750 39.54 -7.35 1.69
CA PRO A 750 39.32 -6.68 2.98
C PRO A 750 37.94 -6.03 3.03
N SER A 751 37.19 -6.19 4.12
CA SER A 751 35.86 -5.57 4.27
C SER A 751 35.92 -4.05 4.36
N LYS A 752 37.07 -3.48 4.73
CA LYS A 752 37.30 -2.04 4.81
C LYS A 752 37.69 -1.49 3.41
N PRO A 753 36.88 -0.65 2.74
CA PRO A 753 37.05 -0.33 1.32
C PRO A 753 38.37 0.34 0.91
N LEU A 754 38.91 1.24 1.72
CA LEU A 754 40.24 1.84 1.51
C LEU A 754 41.37 1.04 2.20
N GLY A 755 41.05 -0.11 2.80
CA GLY A 755 41.98 -0.95 3.58
C GLY A 755 42.63 -0.18 4.73
N SER A 756 43.91 -0.45 4.95
CA SER A 756 44.75 0.21 5.97
C SER A 756 45.28 1.59 5.53
N ASN A 757 44.83 2.16 4.40
CA ASN A 757 45.34 3.43 3.90
C ASN A 757 44.75 4.62 4.68
N GLN A 758 45.59 5.32 5.45
CA GLN A 758 45.21 6.60 6.05
C GLN A 758 44.92 7.61 4.94
N THR A 759 43.66 8.04 4.88
CA THR A 759 43.13 8.88 3.81
C THR A 759 42.63 10.19 4.40
N PHE A 760 42.97 11.31 3.77
CA PHE A 760 42.72 12.65 4.30
C PHE A 760 41.84 13.45 3.35
N ILE A 761 41.00 14.35 3.87
CA ILE A 761 40.41 15.41 3.05
C ILE A 761 41.48 16.48 2.77
N ARG A 762 41.62 16.88 1.50
CA ARG A 762 42.72 17.74 1.04
C ARG A 762 42.23 18.71 -0.03
N GLY A 763 42.43 20.00 0.15
CA GLY A 763 41.78 20.99 -0.74
C GLY A 763 42.13 22.44 -0.46
N SER A 764 41.39 23.39 -1.05
CA SER A 764 41.40 24.79 -0.59
C SER A 764 41.12 24.87 0.90
N ILE A 765 40.23 24.00 1.38
CA ILE A 765 39.83 23.75 2.76
C ILE A 765 41.01 23.62 3.75
N ASN A 766 42.17 23.12 3.32
CA ASN A 766 43.39 23.03 4.15
C ASN A 766 44.69 23.31 3.38
N GLY A 767 44.63 24.18 2.37
CA GLY A 767 45.79 24.60 1.56
C GLY A 767 46.49 23.45 0.80
N TRP A 768 45.76 22.38 0.47
CA TRP A 768 46.24 21.14 -0.18
C TRP A 768 47.26 20.33 0.63
N GLY A 769 47.38 20.61 1.94
CA GLY A 769 48.29 19.92 2.86
C GLY A 769 47.90 18.46 3.16
N THR A 770 48.65 17.85 4.08
CA THR A 770 48.34 16.53 4.70
C THR A 770 48.32 16.62 6.22
N PRO A 771 47.40 17.39 6.84
CA PRO A 771 47.29 17.34 8.29
C PRO A 771 46.85 15.93 8.69
N GLU A 772 47.65 15.22 9.51
CA GLU A 772 47.31 13.89 10.06
C GLU A 772 45.96 13.89 10.80
N THR A 773 45.50 15.08 11.17
CA THR A 773 44.28 15.37 11.91
C THR A 773 43.03 15.50 11.05
N ASP A 774 43.17 15.48 9.73
CA ASP A 774 42.07 15.62 8.78
C ASP A 774 41.81 14.26 8.08
N GLU A 775 42.09 13.16 8.79
CA GLU A 775 41.84 11.78 8.35
C GLU A 775 40.33 11.51 8.34
N ILE A 776 39.84 10.83 7.30
CA ILE A 776 38.43 10.39 7.26
C ILE A 776 38.27 9.10 8.08
N MET A 777 37.34 9.12 9.03
CA MET A 777 37.14 8.04 9.99
C MET A 777 36.15 7.01 9.46
N PHE A 778 36.54 5.73 9.46
CA PHE A 778 35.69 4.63 9.02
C PHE A 778 34.73 4.17 10.13
N ASP A 779 33.45 4.05 9.78
CA ASP A 779 32.42 3.40 10.60
C ASP A 779 32.07 2.04 9.96
N GLU A 780 32.31 0.97 10.72
CA GLU A 780 32.08 -0.42 10.26
C GLU A 780 30.60 -0.80 10.19
N ALA A 781 29.71 -0.10 10.91
CA ALA A 781 28.29 -0.41 10.96
C ALA A 781 27.54 0.16 9.75
N THR A 782 27.95 1.34 9.28
CA THR A 782 27.36 2.03 8.12
C THR A 782 28.16 1.84 6.82
N ASN A 783 29.36 1.25 6.90
CA ASN A 783 30.35 1.17 5.81
C ASN A 783 30.64 2.56 5.18
N THR A 784 30.74 3.59 6.03
CA THR A 784 31.02 4.96 5.62
C THR A 784 32.37 5.43 6.13
N TYR A 785 33.01 6.35 5.40
CA TYR A 785 34.07 7.18 5.95
C TYR A 785 33.54 8.59 6.12
N SER A 786 33.76 9.21 7.28
CA SER A 786 33.27 10.57 7.54
C SER A 786 34.29 11.50 8.19
N ILE A 787 34.09 12.80 7.99
CA ILE A 787 34.77 13.88 8.70
C ILE A 787 33.84 15.09 8.83
N ILE A 788 33.94 15.80 9.97
CA ILE A 788 33.26 17.08 10.19
C ILE A 788 34.23 18.21 9.84
N PHE A 789 33.74 19.24 9.14
CA PHE A 789 34.52 20.43 8.83
C PHE A 789 33.66 21.68 8.89
N GLY A 790 34.18 22.77 9.44
CA GLY A 790 33.56 24.09 9.41
C GLY A 790 33.90 24.78 8.10
N LEU A 791 32.90 25.32 7.42
CA LEU A 791 33.06 26.04 6.16
C LEU A 791 32.50 27.46 6.30
N GLU A 792 33.16 28.42 5.70
CA GLU A 792 32.66 29.78 5.52
C GLU A 792 31.69 29.88 4.33
N ALA A 793 30.58 30.61 4.52
CA ALA A 793 29.62 30.93 3.46
C ALA A 793 30.28 31.69 2.31
N ALA A 794 30.21 31.14 1.09
CA ALA A 794 30.95 31.67 -0.06
C ALA A 794 30.21 31.42 -1.38
N GLU A 795 30.21 32.41 -2.28
CA GLU A 795 29.70 32.25 -3.66
C GLU A 795 30.58 31.31 -4.51
N GLN A 796 31.85 31.13 -4.12
CA GLN A 796 32.79 30.24 -4.78
C GLN A 796 32.88 28.91 -4.05
N ALA A 797 32.97 27.82 -4.82
CA ALA A 797 33.07 26.49 -4.23
C ALA A 797 34.36 26.31 -3.43
N HIS A 798 34.24 25.66 -2.26
CA HIS A 798 35.35 25.01 -1.56
C HIS A 798 35.78 23.78 -2.36
N GLU A 799 37.06 23.70 -2.73
CA GLU A 799 37.60 22.62 -3.56
C GLU A 799 38.34 21.59 -2.71
N PHE A 800 38.13 20.30 -2.96
CA PHE A 800 38.80 19.22 -2.24
C PHE A 800 38.89 17.90 -3.01
N LYS A 801 39.64 16.97 -2.43
CA LYS A 801 39.82 15.55 -2.78
C LYS A 801 39.99 14.72 -1.52
N PHE A 802 39.85 13.40 -1.63
CA PHE A 802 40.28 12.45 -0.60
C PHE A 802 41.52 11.71 -1.10
N ALA A 803 42.61 11.74 -0.33
CA ALA A 803 43.85 11.10 -0.77
C ALA A 803 44.76 10.67 0.38
N THR A 804 45.62 9.69 0.11
CA THR A 804 46.77 9.39 0.97
C THR A 804 47.76 10.55 0.98
N ALA A 805 48.65 10.59 1.96
CA ALA A 805 49.61 11.69 2.11
C ALA A 805 50.51 11.88 0.86
N ASP A 806 50.85 10.77 0.20
CA ASP A 806 51.69 10.70 -1.01
C ASP A 806 50.91 10.81 -2.33
N TRP A 807 49.58 10.91 -2.29
CA TRP A 807 48.66 10.86 -3.45
C TRP A 807 48.70 9.58 -4.30
N SER A 808 49.31 8.48 -3.82
CA SER A 808 49.53 7.29 -4.67
C SER A 808 48.47 6.20 -4.50
N ALA A 809 48.19 5.76 -3.27
CA ALA A 809 47.26 4.66 -3.01
C ALA A 809 45.78 5.10 -3.02
N VAL A 810 45.50 6.35 -2.63
CA VAL A 810 44.16 6.96 -2.77
C VAL A 810 44.33 8.38 -3.32
N ASN A 811 43.54 8.74 -4.34
CA ASN A 811 43.49 10.07 -4.96
C ASN A 811 42.14 10.30 -5.64
N MET A 812 41.08 10.43 -4.83
CA MET A 812 39.70 10.54 -5.27
C MET A 812 39.31 12.01 -5.44
N GLY A 813 38.91 12.38 -6.65
CA GLY A 813 38.27 13.64 -6.98
C GLY A 813 36.85 13.43 -7.48
N TYR A 814 36.36 14.37 -8.31
CA TYR A 814 34.96 14.40 -8.72
C TYR A 814 34.53 13.19 -9.56
N ASN A 815 35.44 12.62 -10.34
CA ASN A 815 35.11 11.47 -11.20
C ASN A 815 35.09 10.15 -10.43
N GLU A 816 35.75 10.12 -9.27
CA GLU A 816 35.91 8.94 -8.42
C GLU A 816 34.81 8.81 -7.34
N VAL A 817 33.88 9.78 -7.26
CA VAL A 817 32.72 9.76 -6.35
C VAL A 817 31.41 10.04 -7.08
N THR A 818 30.29 9.53 -6.56
CA THR A 818 28.94 9.85 -7.04
C THR A 818 28.32 10.86 -6.08
N PRO A 819 27.89 12.06 -6.53
CA PRO A 819 27.19 12.99 -5.63
C PRO A 819 25.89 12.38 -5.09
N SER A 820 25.66 12.50 -3.79
CA SER A 820 24.42 12.07 -3.13
C SER A 820 23.20 12.81 -3.66
N THR A 821 22.07 12.10 -3.76
CA THR A 821 20.76 12.65 -4.17
C THR A 821 19.78 12.87 -3.01
N ASP A 822 20.19 12.56 -1.77
CA ASP A 822 19.40 12.81 -0.56
C ASP A 822 18.94 14.27 -0.43
N ALA A 823 17.77 14.50 0.13
CA ALA A 823 17.15 15.83 0.23
C ALA A 823 17.97 16.85 1.06
N ASP A 824 18.83 16.39 1.97
CA ASP A 824 19.73 17.20 2.80
C ASP A 824 21.17 17.29 2.24
N ALA A 825 21.45 16.65 1.10
CA ALA A 825 22.75 16.71 0.45
C ALA A 825 22.94 18.02 -0.32
N LEU A 826 24.12 18.63 -0.17
CA LEU A 826 24.53 19.78 -0.96
C LEU A 826 24.98 19.36 -2.37
N PRO A 827 24.66 20.15 -3.41
CA PRO A 827 25.09 19.88 -4.77
C PRO A 827 26.61 20.01 -4.89
N LEU A 828 27.24 19.00 -5.47
CA LEU A 828 28.66 18.98 -5.78
C LEU A 828 28.89 19.40 -7.24
N VAL A 829 30.02 20.07 -7.50
CA VAL A 829 30.38 20.55 -8.84
C VAL A 829 31.81 20.15 -9.20
N ASP A 830 32.03 19.78 -10.47
CA ASP A 830 33.38 19.52 -10.99
C ASP A 830 34.19 20.82 -11.05
N LYS A 831 35.37 20.81 -10.43
CA LYS A 831 36.37 21.88 -10.49
C LYS A 831 37.68 21.39 -11.15
N GLY A 832 37.55 20.74 -12.30
CA GLY A 832 38.68 20.26 -13.10
C GLY A 832 39.28 18.95 -12.56
N GLY A 833 38.41 18.05 -12.11
CA GLY A 833 38.75 16.82 -11.40
C GLY A 833 38.80 16.98 -9.87
N ASN A 834 38.72 18.20 -9.34
CA ASN A 834 38.50 18.47 -7.91
C ASN A 834 37.00 18.44 -7.61
N ILE A 835 36.62 18.03 -6.39
CA ILE A 835 35.25 18.12 -5.90
C ILE A 835 35.05 19.55 -5.39
N GLY A 836 34.03 20.26 -5.86
CA GLY A 836 33.63 21.56 -5.35
C GLY A 836 32.30 21.50 -4.60
N VAL A 837 32.19 22.15 -3.44
CA VAL A 837 30.92 22.39 -2.73
C VAL A 837 30.73 23.88 -2.45
N VAL A 838 29.51 24.40 -2.69
CA VAL A 838 29.13 25.79 -2.37
C VAL A 838 28.27 25.77 -1.12
N VAL A 839 28.53 26.66 -0.17
CA VAL A 839 27.79 26.76 1.10
C VAL A 839 27.23 28.16 1.31
N ASP A 840 26.00 28.20 1.79
CA ASP A 840 25.20 29.40 2.05
C ASP A 840 25.35 29.95 3.48
N GLU A 841 25.94 29.17 4.38
CA GLU A 841 25.94 29.43 5.83
C GLU A 841 27.30 29.07 6.47
N THR A 842 27.81 29.93 7.35
CA THR A 842 29.10 29.73 8.02
C THR A 842 28.93 28.80 9.23
N MET A 843 29.05 27.49 9.04
CA MET A 843 28.75 26.46 10.05
C MET A 843 29.52 25.16 9.84
N SER A 844 29.27 24.16 10.69
CA SER A 844 29.74 22.77 10.57
C SER A 844 28.98 21.98 9.50
N TYR A 845 29.73 21.26 8.67
CA TYR A 845 29.25 20.36 7.63
C TYR A 845 29.86 18.97 7.85
N LYS A 846 29.11 17.92 7.49
CA LYS A 846 29.59 16.54 7.51
C LYS A 846 29.88 16.10 6.08
N PHE A 847 31.05 15.51 5.86
CA PHE A 847 31.45 14.91 4.59
C PHE A 847 31.45 13.39 4.78
N GLU A 848 30.72 12.65 3.94
CA GLU A 848 30.53 11.21 4.08
C GLU A 848 30.74 10.49 2.74
N LEU A 849 31.69 9.56 2.70
CA LEU A 849 31.88 8.60 1.61
C LEU A 849 31.20 7.29 1.97
N ILE A 850 30.11 6.97 1.27
CA ILE A 850 29.26 5.80 1.48
C ILE A 850 29.65 4.73 0.46
N TYR A 851 30.11 3.57 0.94
CA TYR A 851 30.54 2.46 0.08
C TYR A 851 29.43 1.42 -0.11
N ASN A 852 28.41 1.78 -0.88
CA ASN A 852 27.36 0.87 -1.34
C ASN A 852 27.65 0.26 -2.74
N ALA A 853 28.62 0.80 -3.48
CA ALA A 853 29.04 0.35 -4.80
C ALA A 853 30.56 0.52 -5.00
N ALA A 854 31.09 -0.01 -6.10
CA ALA A 854 32.52 0.11 -6.45
C ALA A 854 33.00 1.56 -6.58
N LYS A 855 32.09 2.50 -6.89
CA LYS A 855 32.30 3.94 -6.86
C LYS A 855 31.45 4.51 -5.73
N PRO A 856 32.04 5.05 -4.64
CA PRO A 856 31.29 5.46 -3.46
C PRO A 856 30.48 6.73 -3.70
N THR A 857 29.37 6.83 -2.97
CA THR A 857 28.54 8.04 -2.93
C THR A 857 29.12 9.04 -1.94
N LEU A 858 29.34 10.29 -2.36
CA LEU A 858 29.75 11.38 -1.51
C LEU A 858 28.56 12.26 -1.14
N LYS A 859 28.21 12.28 0.14
CA LYS A 859 27.27 13.22 0.74
C LYS A 859 28.04 14.33 1.45
N VAL A 860 27.62 15.58 1.24
CA VAL A 860 28.04 16.72 2.07
C VAL A 860 26.78 17.39 2.57
N SER A 861 26.55 17.43 3.89
CA SER A 861 25.30 17.94 4.47
C SER A 861 25.56 18.92 5.61
N LYS A 862 24.57 19.77 5.90
CA LYS A 862 24.59 20.68 7.06
C LYS A 862 24.57 19.84 8.35
N LEU A 863 25.52 20.05 9.26
CA LEU A 863 25.55 19.40 10.56
C LEU A 863 25.63 20.46 11.68
N PRO A 864 24.51 21.11 12.05
CA PRO A 864 24.50 22.10 13.13
C PRO A 864 24.98 21.50 14.47
N ILE A 865 26.01 22.09 15.07
CA ILE A 865 26.45 21.77 16.44
C ILE A 865 26.01 22.91 17.35
N TYR A 866 25.50 22.60 18.53
CA TYR A 866 24.93 23.56 19.49
C TYR A 866 25.62 23.46 20.84
N ILE A 867 25.57 24.56 21.60
CA ILE A 867 25.64 24.48 23.07
C ILE A 867 24.23 24.19 23.57
N ARG A 868 23.99 23.09 24.28
CA ARG A 868 22.66 22.69 24.78
C ARG A 868 22.71 22.53 26.30
N GLY A 869 21.80 23.17 27.03
CA GLY A 869 21.85 23.16 28.48
C GLY A 869 20.68 23.85 29.18
N GLY A 870 20.77 23.96 30.51
CA GLY A 870 19.74 24.59 31.33
C GLY A 870 19.44 26.05 30.97
N MET A 871 20.39 26.77 30.37
CA MET A 871 20.20 28.15 29.91
C MET A 871 19.28 28.29 28.69
N ASN A 872 19.12 27.23 27.90
CA ASN A 872 18.32 27.21 26.68
C ASN A 872 17.32 26.04 26.63
N GLY A 873 16.95 25.51 27.80
CA GLY A 873 15.99 24.41 27.92
C GLY A 873 16.44 23.11 27.27
N TRP A 874 17.74 22.91 27.05
CA TRP A 874 18.33 21.82 26.27
C TRP A 874 17.95 21.81 24.77
N GLY A 875 17.38 22.92 24.28
CA GLY A 875 16.94 23.09 22.90
C GLY A 875 18.06 23.47 21.92
N GLU A 876 17.69 23.58 20.65
CA GLU A 876 18.59 23.88 19.52
C GLU A 876 18.69 25.39 19.26
N VAL A 877 18.99 26.14 20.33
CA VAL A 877 18.99 27.61 20.33
C VAL A 877 20.38 28.17 20.03
N ASP A 878 21.39 27.77 20.81
CA ASP A 878 22.73 28.36 20.75
C ASP A 878 23.63 27.59 19.76
N LYS A 879 23.33 27.75 18.47
CA LYS A 879 24.12 27.19 17.37
C LYS A 879 25.55 27.74 17.37
N LEU A 880 26.53 26.88 17.10
CA LEU A 880 27.92 27.21 16.87
C LEU A 880 28.15 27.47 15.37
N ALA A 881 28.57 28.69 15.01
CA ALA A 881 29.01 29.05 13.67
C ALA A 881 30.49 28.72 13.48
N PHE A 882 30.97 28.49 12.25
CA PHE A 882 32.40 28.31 12.01
C PHE A 882 33.19 29.62 12.28
N ASN A 883 34.33 29.53 12.96
CA ASN A 883 35.16 30.68 13.34
C ASN A 883 36.17 31.03 12.22
N ALA A 884 35.69 31.68 11.16
CA ALA A 884 36.51 32.34 10.14
C ALA A 884 37.30 33.51 10.78
N VAL A 885 38.61 33.63 10.49
CA VAL A 885 39.55 34.55 11.16
C VAL A 885 40.43 35.38 10.22
N ASP A 886 40.55 35.03 8.94
CA ASP A 886 41.28 35.76 7.89
C ASP A 886 40.32 36.32 6.83
N ALA A 887 39.79 37.52 7.10
CA ALA A 887 38.95 38.28 6.17
C ALA A 887 39.61 38.66 4.82
N GLY A 888 40.84 38.19 4.54
CA GLY A 888 41.48 38.25 3.23
C GLY A 888 41.28 37.00 2.36
N GLU A 889 40.90 35.86 2.94
CA GLU A 889 40.44 34.66 2.24
C GLU A 889 38.90 34.62 2.29
N ALA A 890 38.25 34.13 1.23
CA ALA A 890 36.78 34.18 1.10
C ALA A 890 36.14 32.80 1.12
N ARG A 891 36.91 31.79 1.53
CA ARG A 891 36.58 30.36 1.62
C ARG A 891 37.38 29.75 2.76
N GLU A 892 37.34 30.37 3.93
CA GLU A 892 37.96 29.77 5.11
C GLU A 892 37.26 28.46 5.49
N ALA A 893 38.05 27.55 6.06
CA ALA A 893 37.55 26.30 6.58
C ALA A 893 38.43 25.83 7.75
N GLY A 894 37.85 25.07 8.69
CA GLY A 894 38.59 24.54 9.82
C GLY A 894 37.71 23.83 10.84
N HIS A 895 38.24 23.65 12.05
CA HIS A 895 37.64 22.84 13.11
C HIS A 895 37.21 23.63 14.35
N GLU A 896 37.25 24.96 14.28
CA GLU A 896 36.90 25.84 15.40
C GLU A 896 35.58 26.55 15.13
N TYR A 897 34.71 26.55 16.14
CA TYR A 897 33.36 27.05 16.07
C TYR A 897 33.04 27.95 17.25
N VAL A 898 32.12 28.89 17.06
CA VAL A 898 31.83 30.00 17.96
C VAL A 898 30.33 30.19 18.15
N SER A 899 29.91 30.41 19.39
CA SER A 899 28.61 31.01 19.71
C SER A 899 28.78 32.07 20.81
N SER A 900 27.92 33.09 20.82
CA SER A 900 27.97 34.19 21.79
C SER A 900 26.67 34.24 22.58
N ILE A 901 26.69 33.73 23.81
CA ILE A 901 25.50 33.43 24.61
C ILE A 901 25.40 34.44 25.75
N ALA A 902 24.25 35.09 25.92
CA ALA A 902 23.99 35.96 27.05
C ALA A 902 23.57 35.14 28.28
N LEU A 903 24.35 35.20 29.37
CA LEU A 903 24.11 34.45 30.59
C LEU A 903 23.83 35.37 31.79
N GLY A 904 23.07 34.86 32.76
CA GLY A 904 22.87 35.48 34.07
C GLY A 904 24.12 35.39 34.96
N ALA A 905 23.94 35.59 36.26
CA ALA A 905 24.99 35.35 37.28
C ALA A 905 24.72 34.04 38.04
N ASP A 906 24.08 33.08 37.37
CA ASP A 906 23.68 31.78 37.89
C ASP A 906 24.51 30.68 37.23
N ASN A 907 24.92 29.66 37.99
CA ASN A 907 25.65 28.51 37.47
C ASN A 907 24.80 27.70 36.47
N VAL A 908 25.29 27.56 35.24
CA VAL A 908 24.61 26.84 34.15
C VAL A 908 25.22 25.47 33.92
N PHE A 909 24.40 24.48 33.55
CA PHE A 909 24.84 23.14 33.16
C PHE A 909 24.50 22.87 31.69
N PHE A 910 25.44 22.31 30.92
CA PHE A 910 25.33 22.19 29.46
C PHE A 910 26.24 21.12 28.86
N LYS A 911 26.08 20.85 27.57
CA LYS A 911 26.93 20.01 26.71
C LYS A 911 27.13 20.69 25.34
N VAL A 912 28.06 20.18 24.55
CA VAL A 912 28.17 20.47 23.10
C VAL A 912 27.54 19.29 22.35
N ALA A 913 26.51 19.53 21.54
CA ALA A 913 25.79 18.45 20.88
C ALA A 913 25.10 18.84 19.56
N THR A 914 24.89 17.86 18.69
CA THR A 914 24.01 17.92 17.51
C THR A 914 22.54 17.76 17.90
N SER A 915 21.62 17.94 16.96
CA SER A 915 20.17 17.74 17.17
C SER A 915 19.84 16.31 17.62
N ASP A 916 20.49 15.32 16.99
CA ASP A 916 20.32 13.87 17.17
C ASP A 916 20.89 13.29 18.49
N TRP A 917 21.72 14.05 19.23
CA TRP A 917 22.50 13.58 20.38
C TRP A 917 23.44 12.39 20.13
N SER A 918 23.62 11.95 18.88
CA SER A 918 24.40 10.76 18.51
C SER A 918 25.63 11.11 17.69
N THR A 919 25.56 12.06 16.76
CA THR A 919 26.72 12.48 15.95
C THR A 919 27.73 13.27 16.80
N VAL A 920 27.25 14.18 17.66
CA VAL A 920 28.05 14.88 18.67
C VAL A 920 27.24 14.95 19.98
N ASN A 921 27.84 14.45 21.06
CA ASN A 921 27.33 14.59 22.43
C ASN A 921 28.54 14.59 23.38
N LEU A 922 29.00 15.80 23.72
CA LEU A 922 30.25 16.02 24.43
C LEU A 922 30.00 16.82 25.72
N GLY A 923 30.46 16.27 26.84
CA GLY A 923 30.33 16.81 28.17
C GLY A 923 31.64 16.72 28.96
N SER A 924 31.56 16.41 30.26
CA SER A 924 32.78 16.22 31.07
C SER A 924 33.54 14.96 30.64
N ALA A 925 34.88 15.04 30.68
CA ALA A 925 35.77 13.89 30.54
C ALA A 925 35.90 13.07 31.84
N THR A 926 35.16 13.40 32.89
CA THR A 926 35.24 12.79 34.23
C THR A 926 33.88 12.24 34.69
N ASP A 927 33.86 11.61 35.87
CA ASP A 927 32.65 11.11 36.52
C ASP A 927 32.00 12.23 37.35
N GLY A 928 30.95 12.84 36.80
CA GLY A 928 30.22 13.96 37.40
C GLY A 928 30.42 15.27 36.63
N PRO A 929 29.75 16.36 37.05
CA PRO A 929 29.81 17.63 36.35
C PRO A 929 31.13 18.37 36.58
N GLU A 930 31.69 18.91 35.51
CA GLU A 930 33.02 19.55 35.51
C GLU A 930 32.92 21.06 35.30
N ALA A 931 33.62 21.84 36.13
CA ALA A 931 33.51 23.28 36.16
C ALA A 931 34.50 23.97 35.22
N MET A 932 33.99 24.67 34.22
CA MET A 932 34.78 25.48 33.30
C MET A 932 35.24 26.79 33.95
N SER A 933 36.47 27.20 33.62
CA SER A 933 37.05 28.48 34.04
C SER A 933 37.23 29.40 32.84
N LEU A 934 36.96 30.69 33.01
CA LEU A 934 37.10 31.69 31.95
C LEU A 934 38.53 31.70 31.37
N ASN A 935 38.63 31.82 30.05
CA ASN A 935 39.88 31.81 29.26
C ASN A 935 40.74 30.54 29.44
N THR A 936 40.14 29.44 29.93
CA THR A 936 40.83 28.15 30.12
C THR A 936 40.18 27.08 29.21
N PRO A 937 40.93 26.46 28.29
CA PRO A 937 40.39 25.37 27.48
C PRO A 937 40.19 24.11 28.32
N LEU A 938 39.07 23.43 28.12
CA LEU A 938 38.73 22.13 28.71
C LEU A 938 38.57 21.08 27.61
N VAL A 939 39.17 19.90 27.77
CA VAL A 939 38.94 18.75 26.88
C VAL A 939 37.65 18.05 27.29
N LEU A 940 36.76 17.80 26.32
CA LEU A 940 35.45 17.21 26.55
C LEU A 940 35.48 15.68 26.42
N GLY A 941 34.59 15.00 27.15
CA GLY A 941 34.36 13.56 27.04
C GLY A 941 33.06 13.24 26.32
N GLY A 942 33.04 12.17 25.51
CA GLY A 942 31.83 11.67 24.83
C GLY A 942 31.28 10.35 25.36
N ALA A 943 32.02 9.63 26.21
CA ALA A 943 31.61 8.31 26.72
C ALA A 943 30.80 8.36 28.02
N ASN A 944 30.81 9.51 28.70
CA ASN A 944 30.14 9.74 29.97
C ASN A 944 29.06 10.80 29.78
N ASP A 945 27.81 10.51 30.16
CA ASP A 945 26.67 11.43 29.97
C ASP A 945 26.69 12.71 30.83
N ASN A 946 27.82 13.03 31.44
CA ASN A 946 27.97 14.09 32.42
C ASN A 946 28.05 15.49 31.79
N ASN A 947 27.38 16.44 32.43
CA ASN A 947 27.31 17.82 31.95
C ASN A 947 28.57 18.64 32.31
N LEU A 948 28.86 19.65 31.52
CA LEU A 948 29.73 20.76 31.91
C LEU A 948 28.97 21.71 32.82
N SER A 949 29.70 22.54 33.58
CA SER A 949 29.14 23.62 34.39
C SER A 949 29.96 24.91 34.26
N PHE A 950 29.31 26.07 34.33
CA PHE A 950 29.96 27.38 34.28
C PHE A 950 29.22 28.37 35.20
N ASP A 951 29.98 28.98 36.11
CA ASP A 951 29.48 29.91 37.14
C ASP A 951 29.96 31.36 36.85
N PRO A 952 29.21 32.12 36.03
CA PRO A 952 29.59 33.49 35.66
C PRO A 952 29.47 34.47 36.84
N ALA A 953 30.56 35.18 37.14
CA ALA A 953 30.62 36.12 38.26
C ALA A 953 29.69 37.34 38.15
N ALA A 954 29.20 37.64 36.95
CA ALA A 954 28.19 38.65 36.66
C ALA A 954 27.50 38.31 35.32
N ALA A 955 26.30 38.84 35.10
CA ALA A 955 25.59 38.67 33.84
C ALA A 955 26.31 39.42 32.69
N ALA A 956 26.64 38.68 31.63
CA ALA A 956 27.38 39.15 30.47
C ALA A 956 27.08 38.27 29.24
N THR A 957 27.60 38.67 28.07
CA THR A 957 27.66 37.79 26.90
C THR A 957 28.99 37.06 26.90
N PHE A 958 28.98 35.73 26.78
CA PHE A 958 30.17 34.91 26.77
C PHE A 958 30.35 34.22 25.42
N LYS A 959 31.59 34.22 24.91
CA LYS A 959 31.98 33.53 23.66
C LYS A 959 32.38 32.09 23.99
N PHE A 960 31.57 31.13 23.55
CA PHE A 960 31.87 29.71 23.59
C PHE A 960 32.64 29.35 22.32
N ILE A 961 33.88 28.89 22.47
CA ILE A 961 34.79 28.53 21.38
C ILE A 961 35.05 27.03 21.46
N PHE A 962 34.44 26.26 20.55
CA PHE A 962 34.57 24.81 20.47
C PHE A 962 35.52 24.43 19.35
N ASN A 963 36.57 23.68 19.63
CA ASN A 963 37.42 23.05 18.64
C ASN A 963 37.07 21.56 18.55
N GLU A 964 36.39 21.18 17.48
CA GLU A 964 35.83 19.83 17.27
C GLU A 964 36.95 18.78 17.25
N LYS A 965 37.99 19.03 16.47
CA LYS A 965 39.14 18.15 16.28
C LYS A 965 39.93 17.85 17.55
N THR A 966 40.15 18.84 18.40
CA THR A 966 40.80 18.63 19.72
C THR A 966 39.80 18.29 20.82
N LYS A 967 38.50 18.27 20.51
CA LYS A 967 37.37 18.15 21.44
C LYS A 967 37.52 19.14 22.62
N THR A 968 38.00 20.36 22.38
CA THR A 968 38.19 21.36 23.44
C THR A 968 37.16 22.48 23.39
N LEU A 969 36.69 22.93 24.55
CA LEU A 969 35.83 24.10 24.69
C LEU A 969 36.50 25.15 25.57
N THR A 970 36.48 26.41 25.12
CA THR A 970 36.92 27.58 25.89
C THR A 970 35.78 28.58 26.00
N ILE A 971 35.59 29.18 27.18
CA ILE A 971 34.64 30.29 27.37
C ILE A 971 35.45 31.57 27.61
N THR A 972 35.16 32.64 26.86
CA THR A 972 35.71 33.99 27.08
C THR A 972 34.58 34.99 27.31
N GLU A 973 34.92 36.15 27.90
CA GLU A 973 34.05 37.33 28.00
C GLU A 973 34.28 38.26 26.79
#